data_AF-A0A919Q7T1-F1
#
_entry.id   AF-A0A919Q7T1-F1
#
_cell.length_a   1.000
_cell.length_b   1.000
_cell.length_c   1.000
_cell.angle_alpha   90.00
_cell.angle_beta   90.00
_cell.angle_gamma   90.00
#
_symmetry.space_group_name_H-M   'P 1'
#
loop_
_entity.id
_entity.type
_entity.pdbx_description
1 polymer ?
#
loop_
_entity_poly.entity_id
_entity_poly.type
_entity_poly.pdbx_seq_one_letter_code
_entity_poly.pdbx_strand_id
1 'polypeptide(L)'
;MPSVAWTALGSPGEVASAYAGPAADVIAAGTVGGHLYLRRRVDAGWRWEHLGRPPGGDGVIGAVLLEGSLTPVVVDTDLKVWLRQTGAEPWTALAGPAPDVGLPFFADSGDLVVASRGTRHTLVMSSPAGRPWMRQGVDPDGTWFRIAADEDWITEQLAVAFAPVSGSEPQLHIFAVVRDRQTSQSGVRVAVHENAVWTWIDPAGPTPNGQHAGLTATSFRDASGRLQACAVVCTGEPAVVSMLTGSGRDWRWTDLGRPPAESSLGSAVVAAKGPDSGGEPVVVARSSHNIWTRTPTTAWTDHGGTPGDVAAVVPSQSIERADSVWTAGVSWDFDLWTFDTGTTGATGIRWEGHGQPGGLVAVIGAYTDAPEPDIPDRAVEAAVIDGHGAVWNCQVWGIPDQGFFGSSNFWAYLGPPAPGVTAADGVGVFAAPTGSPQPSWVFVVGSDGRLWASTSDATGWTWVEHGAPTSRVIKKGVAPVAVGGTPAVHVLADDGRLWMRSISGGEWRWTDRGTPDGQLIFAVLGAAVLPAATGPLPVAAVAAGDGHLWLSVPAADGFRWVDLGTPTPSERVVATVGVEVVAQGLDIVVAGSPSGQVWSRRWSPQATGAWIPHGRPLDARIRAAVGTARDPADPASCLAWVIGNDQQIWVTSSAGGPWSRWDPVFPVDAVTAGKSAFVMDAFPCVVALDNGPRLHVVTPEL
;
A
#
# COMPACT_ATOMS: atom_id res chain seq x y z
N MET A 1 -22.11 21.59 10.37
CA MET A 1 -21.54 20.91 9.19
C MET A 1 -21.94 19.46 9.21
N PRO A 2 -22.08 18.79 8.06
CA PRO A 2 -22.37 17.35 8.03
C PRO A 2 -21.28 16.57 8.75
N SER A 3 -21.63 15.39 9.24
CA SER A 3 -20.66 14.36 9.61
C SER A 3 -19.75 14.05 8.41
N VAL A 4 -18.59 13.45 8.64
CA VAL A 4 -17.61 13.16 7.58
C VAL A 4 -17.31 11.67 7.54
N ALA A 5 -17.28 11.13 6.33
CA ALA A 5 -16.84 9.77 6.06
C ALA A 5 -15.32 9.74 5.99
N TRP A 6 -14.72 8.78 6.68
CA TRP A 6 -13.28 8.54 6.70
C TRP A 6 -12.99 7.21 6.04
N THR A 7 -12.64 7.26 4.75
CA THR A 7 -12.38 6.06 3.96
C THR A 7 -10.89 5.76 3.97
N ALA A 8 -10.50 4.65 4.60
CA ALA A 8 -9.14 4.16 4.57
C ALA A 8 -8.82 3.57 3.19
N LEU A 9 -7.78 4.11 2.53
CA LEU A 9 -7.21 3.57 1.29
C LEU A 9 -5.97 2.70 1.55
N GLY A 10 -5.46 2.72 2.78
CA GLY A 10 -4.30 1.93 3.22
C GLY A 10 -2.98 2.50 2.70
N SER A 11 -2.01 1.62 2.45
CA SER A 11 -0.69 1.99 1.95
C SER A 11 -0.15 0.90 1.02
N PRO A 12 0.63 1.23 -0.03
CA PRO A 12 1.29 0.22 -0.86
C PRO A 12 2.29 -0.63 -0.07
N GLY A 13 2.70 -0.15 1.11
CA GLY A 13 3.57 -0.83 2.06
C GLY A 13 2.89 -1.89 2.92
N GLU A 14 1.56 -1.91 3.00
CA GLU A 14 0.80 -2.82 3.86
C GLU A 14 1.17 -4.27 3.57
N VAL A 15 1.50 -5.03 4.61
CA VAL A 15 1.99 -6.40 4.47
C VAL A 15 0.81 -7.32 4.23
N ALA A 16 0.79 -7.98 3.07
CA ALA A 16 -0.23 -8.95 2.69
C ALA A 16 0.20 -10.38 3.04
N SER A 17 1.50 -10.68 3.00
CA SER A 17 2.05 -11.99 3.30
C SER A 17 3.42 -11.89 3.96
N ALA A 18 3.76 -12.87 4.79
CA ALA A 18 5.03 -12.92 5.51
C ALA A 18 5.56 -14.36 5.60
N TYR A 19 6.81 -14.56 5.17
CA TYR A 19 7.49 -15.85 5.15
C TYR A 19 8.86 -15.74 5.81
N ALA A 20 9.05 -16.43 6.92
CA ALA A 20 10.28 -16.45 7.67
C ALA A 20 11.28 -17.50 7.14
N GLY A 21 12.55 -17.12 7.12
CA GLY A 21 13.65 -18.04 6.90
C GLY A 21 13.86 -18.96 8.12
N PRO A 22 14.51 -20.13 7.94
CA PRO A 22 14.63 -21.16 8.98
C PRO A 22 15.38 -20.71 10.24
N ALA A 23 16.28 -19.73 10.13
CA ALA A 23 16.99 -19.15 11.28
C ALA A 23 16.18 -18.06 12.00
N ALA A 24 15.04 -17.65 11.46
CA ALA A 24 14.18 -16.59 11.98
C ALA A 24 14.93 -15.26 12.22
N ASP A 25 15.86 -14.96 11.31
CA ASP A 25 16.66 -13.74 11.19
C ASP A 25 16.30 -12.94 9.93
N VAL A 26 15.52 -13.53 9.01
CA VAL A 26 15.01 -12.90 7.79
C VAL A 26 13.56 -13.27 7.57
N ILE A 27 12.75 -12.28 7.15
CA ILE A 27 11.35 -12.47 6.74
C ILE A 27 11.20 -11.85 5.36
N ALA A 28 10.69 -12.62 4.39
CA ALA A 28 10.19 -12.10 3.14
C ALA A 28 8.75 -11.61 3.34
N ALA A 29 8.48 -10.35 3.01
CA ALA A 29 7.17 -9.74 3.11
C ALA A 29 6.69 -9.29 1.72
N GLY A 30 5.54 -9.80 1.30
CA GLY A 30 4.82 -9.29 0.13
C GLY A 30 3.85 -8.19 0.57
N THR A 31 3.77 -7.09 -0.18
CA THR A 31 2.90 -5.95 0.17
C THR A 31 1.70 -5.84 -0.76
N VAL A 32 0.66 -5.13 -0.31
CA VAL A 32 -0.54 -4.79 -1.11
C VAL A 32 -0.17 -4.05 -2.40
N GLY A 33 0.87 -3.22 -2.37
CA GLY A 33 1.42 -2.57 -3.57
C GLY A 33 2.12 -3.53 -4.55
N GLY A 34 2.18 -4.83 -4.25
CA GLY A 34 2.76 -5.85 -5.13
C GLY A 34 4.28 -5.97 -5.06
N HIS A 35 4.92 -5.34 -4.08
CA HIS A 35 6.38 -5.37 -3.93
C HIS A 35 6.82 -6.44 -2.94
N LEU A 36 8.05 -6.91 -3.12
CA LEU A 36 8.73 -7.77 -2.17
C LEU A 36 9.73 -6.97 -1.34
N TYR A 37 9.72 -7.20 -0.04
CA TYR A 37 10.72 -6.71 0.90
C TYR A 37 11.32 -7.85 1.70
N LEU A 38 12.57 -7.69 2.13
CA LEU A 38 13.16 -8.50 3.19
C LEU A 38 13.25 -7.68 4.47
N ARG A 39 12.79 -8.25 5.57
CA ARG A 39 13.04 -7.77 6.93
C ARG A 39 14.19 -8.59 7.49
N ARG A 40 15.39 -8.01 7.59
CA ARG A 40 16.61 -8.71 8.06
C ARG A 40 17.05 -8.21 9.42
N ARG A 41 17.49 -9.14 10.27
CA ARG A 41 18.14 -8.84 11.54
C ARG A 41 19.60 -8.46 11.29
N VAL A 42 20.02 -7.36 11.90
CA VAL A 42 21.37 -6.80 11.90
C VAL A 42 21.78 -6.46 13.34
N ASP A 43 23.06 -6.15 13.59
CA ASP A 43 23.54 -5.84 14.94
C ASP A 43 22.77 -4.69 15.62
N ALA A 44 22.25 -3.74 14.82
CA ALA A 44 21.48 -2.58 15.27
C ALA A 44 19.96 -2.82 15.37
N GLY A 45 19.47 -4.07 15.23
CA GLY A 45 18.04 -4.40 15.23
C GLY A 45 17.57 -4.95 13.89
N TRP A 46 16.37 -4.60 13.46
CA TRP A 46 15.82 -5.07 12.18
C TRP A 46 15.83 -3.96 11.12
N ARG A 47 16.12 -4.35 9.87
CA ARG A 47 16.17 -3.45 8.70
C ARG A 47 15.30 -3.97 7.57
N TRP A 48 14.57 -3.06 6.92
CA TRP A 48 13.88 -3.32 5.67
C TRP A 48 14.83 -3.18 4.48
N GLU A 49 14.75 -4.12 3.55
CA GLU A 49 15.44 -4.15 2.27
C GLU A 49 14.38 -4.29 1.16
N HIS A 50 14.32 -3.31 0.26
CA HIS A 50 13.40 -3.32 -0.87
C HIS A 50 13.97 -4.14 -2.02
N LEU A 51 13.24 -5.15 -2.48
CA LEU A 51 13.63 -5.97 -3.63
C LEU A 51 12.89 -5.61 -4.92
N GLY A 52 11.90 -4.71 -4.83
CA GLY A 52 11.09 -4.27 -5.96
C GLY A 52 9.95 -5.24 -6.30
N ARG A 53 9.42 -5.10 -7.51
CA ARG A 53 8.33 -5.91 -8.07
C ARG A 53 8.86 -6.79 -9.21
N PRO A 54 8.39 -8.04 -9.37
CA PRO A 54 8.71 -8.86 -10.52
C PRO A 54 8.27 -8.20 -11.84
N PRO A 55 9.02 -8.35 -12.95
CA PRO A 55 8.64 -7.77 -14.23
C PRO A 55 7.33 -8.35 -14.78
N GLY A 56 6.42 -7.48 -15.23
CA GLY A 56 5.28 -7.86 -16.08
C GLY A 56 4.05 -8.44 -15.38
N GLY A 57 3.99 -8.53 -14.05
CA GLY A 57 2.76 -8.90 -13.32
C GLY A 57 2.40 -7.91 -12.23
N ASP A 58 1.11 -7.73 -11.94
CA ASP A 58 0.37 -7.10 -10.81
C ASP A 58 1.11 -6.85 -9.49
N GLY A 59 1.87 -7.85 -9.08
CA GLY A 59 2.46 -7.89 -7.76
C GLY A 59 2.91 -9.29 -7.38
N VAL A 60 3.28 -9.48 -6.12
CA VAL A 60 3.69 -10.76 -5.55
C VAL A 60 2.51 -11.39 -4.81
N ILE A 61 2.03 -12.53 -5.30
CA ILE A 61 0.93 -13.27 -4.65
C ILE A 61 1.42 -14.34 -3.67
N GLY A 62 2.67 -14.79 -3.83
CA GLY A 62 3.30 -15.78 -2.96
C GLY A 62 4.81 -15.67 -3.01
N ALA A 63 5.48 -15.95 -1.90
CA ALA A 63 6.93 -15.87 -1.78
C ALA A 63 7.48 -17.02 -0.93
N VAL A 64 8.66 -17.51 -1.26
CA VAL A 64 9.40 -18.49 -0.47
C VAL A 64 10.87 -18.14 -0.40
N LEU A 65 11.54 -18.49 0.69
CA LEU A 65 12.98 -18.31 0.86
C LEU A 65 13.71 -19.64 0.66
N LEU A 66 14.71 -19.65 -0.22
CA LEU A 66 15.58 -20.82 -0.40
C LEU A 66 16.53 -20.96 0.80
N GLU A 67 16.56 -22.16 1.39
CA GLU A 67 17.48 -22.48 2.48
C GLU A 67 18.94 -22.28 2.05
N GLY A 68 19.77 -21.73 2.94
CA GLY A 68 21.22 -21.54 2.73
C GLY A 68 21.63 -20.35 1.88
N SER A 69 20.72 -19.75 1.08
CA SER A 69 21.03 -18.55 0.27
C SER A 69 20.16 -17.34 0.58
N LEU A 70 19.04 -17.51 1.31
CA LEU A 70 18.06 -16.46 1.60
C LEU A 70 17.56 -15.76 0.32
N THR A 71 17.56 -16.50 -0.80
CA THR A 71 17.13 -16.01 -2.10
C THR A 71 15.62 -16.18 -2.20
N PRO A 72 14.85 -15.09 -2.36
CA PRO A 72 13.41 -15.23 -2.54
C PRO A 72 13.07 -15.72 -3.95
N VAL A 73 12.08 -16.60 -3.99
CA VAL A 73 11.35 -17.01 -5.18
C VAL A 73 9.92 -16.54 -5.01
N VAL A 74 9.36 -15.89 -6.03
CA VAL A 74 8.00 -15.33 -5.97
C VAL A 74 7.19 -15.75 -7.16
N VAL A 75 5.87 -15.78 -6.96
CA VAL A 75 4.88 -15.89 -8.03
C VAL A 75 4.26 -14.52 -8.24
N ASP A 76 4.18 -14.09 -9.49
CA ASP A 76 3.45 -12.87 -9.86
C ASP A 76 1.97 -13.17 -10.15
N THR A 77 1.16 -12.12 -10.38
CA THR A 77 -0.28 -12.29 -10.69
C THR A 77 -0.54 -13.00 -12.03
N ASP A 78 0.45 -13.02 -12.93
CA ASP A 78 0.42 -13.77 -14.19
C ASP A 78 0.82 -15.25 -13.99
N LEU A 79 1.09 -15.65 -12.75
CA LEU A 79 1.56 -16.98 -12.34
C LEU A 79 2.90 -17.38 -12.96
N LYS A 80 3.74 -16.39 -13.28
CA LYS A 80 5.15 -16.59 -13.61
C LYS A 80 5.96 -16.60 -12.33
N VAL A 81 6.99 -17.44 -12.33
CA VAL A 81 7.89 -17.57 -11.18
C VAL A 81 9.17 -16.81 -11.42
N TRP A 82 9.57 -16.04 -10.43
CA TRP A 82 10.75 -15.16 -10.48
C TRP A 82 11.68 -15.44 -9.31
N LEU A 83 12.98 -15.40 -9.59
CA LEU A 83 14.05 -15.53 -8.61
C LEU A 83 14.74 -14.17 -8.45
N ARG A 84 15.01 -13.75 -7.21
CA ARG A 84 15.82 -12.56 -6.93
C ARG A 84 17.08 -12.92 -6.18
N GLN A 85 18.23 -12.87 -6.85
CA GLN A 85 19.52 -13.07 -6.20
C GLN A 85 19.87 -11.87 -5.31
N THR A 86 20.33 -12.15 -4.08
CA THR A 86 20.76 -11.11 -3.14
C THR A 86 21.93 -10.32 -3.73
N GLY A 87 21.80 -8.99 -3.83
CA GLY A 87 22.86 -8.08 -4.32
C GLY A 87 22.96 -7.94 -5.85
N ALA A 88 22.08 -8.55 -6.63
CA ALA A 88 22.01 -8.38 -8.08
C ALA A 88 20.67 -7.77 -8.53
N GLU A 89 20.74 -6.80 -9.44
CA GLU A 89 19.70 -6.50 -10.41
C GLU A 89 20.09 -7.23 -11.70
N PRO A 90 19.18 -7.92 -12.44
CA PRO A 90 17.71 -7.93 -12.35
C PRO A 90 17.08 -9.23 -11.80
N TRP A 91 15.73 -9.24 -11.67
CA TRP A 91 14.94 -10.46 -11.48
C TRP A 91 15.22 -11.49 -12.57
N THR A 92 15.35 -12.76 -12.18
CA THR A 92 15.59 -13.87 -13.11
C THR A 92 14.29 -14.66 -13.28
N ALA A 93 13.75 -14.69 -14.51
CA ALA A 93 12.58 -15.49 -14.81
C ALA A 93 12.92 -16.98 -14.70
N LEU A 94 12.13 -17.73 -13.94
CA LEU A 94 12.14 -19.19 -13.96
C LEU A 94 11.08 -19.74 -14.93
N ALA A 95 10.35 -18.86 -15.63
CA ALA A 95 9.12 -19.20 -16.34
C ALA A 95 8.02 -19.78 -15.41
N GLY A 96 6.77 -19.67 -15.83
CA GLY A 96 5.66 -20.36 -15.18
C GLY A 96 5.39 -21.72 -15.84
N PRO A 97 4.56 -22.58 -15.21
CA PRO A 97 3.96 -23.72 -15.89
C PRO A 97 3.23 -23.25 -17.15
N ALA A 98 3.22 -24.09 -18.18
CA ALA A 98 2.49 -23.76 -19.40
C ALA A 98 1.00 -23.53 -19.07
N PRO A 99 0.35 -22.53 -19.67
CA PRO A 99 -1.07 -22.30 -19.44
C PRO A 99 -1.86 -23.55 -19.83
N ASP A 100 -2.77 -23.97 -18.96
CA ASP A 100 -3.69 -25.06 -19.25
C ASP A 100 -4.72 -24.59 -20.30
N VAL A 101 -4.44 -24.86 -21.57
CA VAL A 101 -5.26 -24.40 -22.70
C VAL A 101 -6.71 -24.88 -22.55
N GLY A 102 -7.65 -23.94 -22.58
CA GLY A 102 -9.09 -24.22 -22.54
C GLY A 102 -9.69 -24.38 -21.14
N LEU A 103 -8.91 -24.21 -20.06
CA LEU A 103 -9.42 -24.19 -18.69
C LEU A 103 -9.52 -22.76 -18.14
N PRO A 104 -10.55 -22.45 -17.33
CA PRO A 104 -10.72 -21.13 -16.74
C PRO A 104 -9.64 -20.83 -15.68
N PHE A 105 -9.35 -19.55 -15.50
CA PHE A 105 -8.54 -19.03 -14.39
C PHE A 105 -9.34 -19.13 -13.08
N PHE A 106 -8.68 -19.56 -12.01
CA PHE A 106 -9.23 -19.58 -10.65
C PHE A 106 -8.41 -18.66 -9.74
N ALA A 107 -9.06 -17.67 -9.12
CA ALA A 107 -8.41 -16.68 -8.25
C ALA A 107 -7.69 -17.30 -7.04
N ASP A 108 -8.15 -18.48 -6.58
CA ASP A 108 -7.55 -19.22 -5.46
C ASP A 108 -6.28 -20.02 -5.87
N SER A 109 -5.72 -19.79 -7.08
CA SER A 109 -4.53 -20.48 -7.59
C SER A 109 -3.26 -19.59 -7.53
N GLY A 110 -2.10 -20.22 -7.64
CA GLY A 110 -0.80 -19.51 -7.63
C GLY A 110 0.01 -19.67 -6.35
N ASP A 111 -0.40 -20.57 -5.46
CA ASP A 111 0.38 -20.91 -4.28
C ASP A 111 1.72 -21.54 -4.70
N LEU A 112 2.79 -21.19 -3.97
CA LEU A 112 4.16 -21.64 -4.23
C LEU A 112 4.79 -22.09 -2.93
N VAL A 113 5.29 -23.31 -2.95
CA VAL A 113 6.03 -23.89 -1.83
C VAL A 113 7.38 -24.43 -2.30
N VAL A 114 8.35 -24.40 -1.39
CA VAL A 114 9.69 -24.94 -1.63
C VAL A 114 10.02 -26.03 -0.63
N ALA A 115 10.59 -27.11 -1.14
CA ALA A 115 11.25 -28.12 -0.32
C ALA A 115 12.76 -28.08 -0.59
N SER A 116 13.55 -28.08 0.47
CA SER A 116 15.02 -28.06 0.38
C SER A 116 15.60 -29.30 1.06
N ARG A 117 16.59 -29.94 0.41
CA ARG A 117 17.40 -31.02 1.00
C ARG A 117 18.86 -30.81 0.61
N GLY A 118 19.63 -30.23 1.53
CA GLY A 118 20.98 -29.74 1.23
C GLY A 118 20.93 -28.60 0.21
N THR A 119 21.70 -28.70 -0.88
CA THR A 119 21.72 -27.68 -1.94
C THR A 119 20.67 -27.89 -3.03
N ARG A 120 19.82 -28.92 -2.90
CA ARG A 120 18.76 -29.22 -3.87
C ARG A 120 17.46 -28.60 -3.40
N HIS A 121 16.86 -27.80 -4.27
CA HIS A 121 15.56 -27.18 -4.06
C HIS A 121 14.54 -27.78 -5.02
N THR A 122 13.33 -28.05 -4.56
CA THR A 122 12.18 -28.42 -5.38
C THR A 122 11.11 -27.36 -5.18
N LEU A 123 10.69 -26.72 -6.26
CA LEU A 123 9.56 -25.79 -6.27
C LEU A 123 8.29 -26.56 -6.66
N VAL A 124 7.19 -26.28 -5.97
CA VAL A 124 5.86 -26.81 -6.31
C VAL A 124 4.89 -25.64 -6.32
N MET A 125 4.06 -25.54 -7.36
CA MET A 125 3.07 -24.48 -7.49
C MET A 125 1.76 -24.94 -8.12
N SER A 126 0.69 -24.19 -7.93
CA SER A 126 -0.56 -24.36 -8.69
C SER A 126 -0.63 -23.45 -9.93
N SER A 127 -1.10 -23.98 -11.05
CA SER A 127 -1.29 -23.28 -12.32
C SER A 127 -2.55 -22.39 -12.29
N PRO A 128 -2.79 -21.52 -13.30
CA PRO A 128 -4.04 -20.77 -13.45
C PRO A 128 -5.32 -21.61 -13.34
N ALA A 129 -5.25 -22.87 -13.79
CA ALA A 129 -6.37 -23.80 -13.73
C ALA A 129 -6.37 -24.63 -12.44
N GLY A 130 -5.58 -24.27 -11.43
CA GLY A 130 -5.42 -24.99 -10.18
C GLY A 130 -4.74 -26.35 -10.34
N ARG A 131 -3.86 -26.54 -11.33
CA ARG A 131 -3.11 -27.81 -11.49
C ARG A 131 -1.78 -27.76 -10.77
N PRO A 132 -1.37 -28.81 -10.06
CA PRO A 132 -0.07 -28.84 -9.40
C PRO A 132 1.07 -29.11 -10.40
N TRP A 133 2.10 -28.29 -10.35
CA TRP A 133 3.33 -28.40 -11.14
C TRP A 133 4.54 -28.40 -10.21
N MET A 134 5.62 -29.03 -10.65
CA MET A 134 6.89 -29.06 -9.91
C MET A 134 8.08 -28.77 -10.80
N ARG A 135 9.13 -28.21 -10.20
CA ARG A 135 10.43 -27.96 -10.83
C ARG A 135 11.54 -28.41 -9.90
N GLN A 136 12.57 -29.04 -10.46
CA GLN A 136 13.81 -29.35 -9.75
C GLN A 136 14.84 -28.23 -9.99
N GLY A 137 15.33 -27.62 -8.91
CA GLY A 137 16.30 -26.54 -8.94
C GLY A 137 15.71 -25.17 -9.33
N VAL A 138 16.59 -24.17 -9.36
CA VAL A 138 16.27 -22.76 -9.68
C VAL A 138 17.11 -22.24 -10.85
N ASP A 139 17.72 -23.14 -11.61
CA ASP A 139 18.39 -22.81 -12.87
C ASP A 139 17.34 -22.29 -13.87
N PRO A 140 17.50 -21.12 -14.52
CA PRO A 140 16.53 -20.55 -15.45
C PRO A 140 16.03 -21.51 -16.54
N ASP A 141 16.91 -22.38 -17.04
CA ASP A 141 16.59 -23.35 -18.11
C ASP A 141 15.88 -24.62 -17.58
N GLY A 142 15.63 -24.68 -16.27
CA GLY A 142 14.87 -25.75 -15.63
C GLY A 142 13.44 -25.88 -16.17
N THR A 143 12.96 -27.12 -16.24
CA THR A 143 11.62 -27.42 -16.78
C THR A 143 10.60 -27.62 -15.65
N TRP A 144 9.39 -27.10 -15.86
CA TRP A 144 8.23 -27.42 -15.04
C TRP A 144 7.57 -28.72 -15.52
N PHE A 145 7.29 -29.63 -14.60
CA PHE A 145 6.62 -30.90 -14.85
C PHE A 145 5.27 -30.89 -14.17
N ARG A 146 4.23 -31.24 -14.92
CA ARG A 146 2.88 -31.40 -14.36
C ARG A 146 2.87 -32.62 -13.45
N ILE A 147 2.35 -32.46 -12.24
CA ILE A 147 2.04 -33.59 -11.36
C ILE A 147 0.68 -34.11 -11.83
N ALA A 148 0.65 -35.38 -12.27
CA ALA A 148 -0.59 -36.01 -12.73
C ALA A 148 -1.67 -35.88 -11.66
N ALA A 149 -2.85 -35.41 -12.03
CA ALA A 149 -3.96 -35.10 -11.15
C ALA A 149 -5.26 -35.33 -11.92
N ASP A 150 -6.30 -35.88 -11.27
CA ASP A 150 -7.64 -36.06 -11.84
C ASP A 150 -8.17 -34.77 -12.47
N GLU A 151 -9.08 -34.87 -13.45
CA GLU A 151 -9.48 -33.68 -14.20
C GLU A 151 -10.43 -32.75 -13.41
N ASP A 152 -11.11 -33.26 -12.39
CA ASP A 152 -12.25 -32.58 -11.77
C ASP A 152 -11.89 -31.69 -10.57
N TRP A 153 -10.62 -31.59 -10.16
CA TRP A 153 -10.22 -30.89 -8.94
C TRP A 153 -9.19 -29.78 -9.20
N ILE A 154 -9.30 -28.70 -8.42
CA ILE A 154 -8.36 -27.57 -8.36
C ILE A 154 -7.58 -27.61 -7.06
N THR A 155 -6.30 -27.22 -7.13
CA THR A 155 -5.41 -27.05 -5.98
C THR A 155 -5.48 -25.60 -5.52
N GLU A 156 -5.95 -25.39 -4.29
CA GLU A 156 -6.09 -24.06 -3.68
C GLU A 156 -4.86 -23.69 -2.85
N GLN A 157 -4.37 -24.66 -2.07
CA GLN A 157 -3.22 -24.47 -1.19
C GLN A 157 -2.31 -25.67 -1.25
N LEU A 158 -1.02 -25.43 -1.10
CA LEU A 158 0.05 -26.41 -1.15
C LEU A 158 0.88 -26.35 0.13
N ALA A 159 1.40 -27.49 0.54
CA ALA A 159 2.44 -27.57 1.54
C ALA A 159 3.33 -28.78 1.27
N VAL A 160 4.55 -28.77 1.80
CA VAL A 160 5.54 -29.83 1.55
C VAL A 160 6.19 -30.29 2.84
N ALA A 161 6.48 -31.58 2.91
CA ALA A 161 7.29 -32.17 3.97
C ALA A 161 8.06 -33.40 3.44
N PHE A 162 9.05 -33.85 4.19
CA PHE A 162 9.80 -35.08 3.92
C PHE A 162 9.36 -36.22 4.83
N ALA A 163 9.14 -37.40 4.25
CA ALA A 163 8.89 -38.65 4.97
C ALA A 163 9.33 -39.86 4.12
N PRO A 164 9.63 -41.01 4.73
CA PRO A 164 10.00 -42.21 3.98
C PRO A 164 8.77 -42.85 3.32
N VAL A 165 8.96 -43.46 2.14
CA VAL A 165 7.93 -44.28 1.49
C VAL A 165 8.37 -45.75 1.56
N SER A 166 7.60 -46.61 2.23
CA SER A 166 7.92 -48.04 2.37
C SER A 166 9.33 -48.34 2.94
N GLY A 167 9.81 -47.54 3.88
CA GLY A 167 11.15 -47.71 4.50
C GLY A 167 12.32 -47.21 3.66
N SER A 168 12.06 -46.53 2.54
CA SER A 168 13.09 -45.85 1.74
C SER A 168 13.66 -44.61 2.42
N GLU A 169 14.67 -44.00 1.81
CA GLU A 169 15.14 -42.68 2.22
C GLU A 169 14.00 -41.64 2.27
N PRO A 170 14.13 -40.58 3.09
CA PRO A 170 13.16 -39.49 3.12
C PRO A 170 12.92 -38.88 1.72
N GLN A 171 11.66 -38.87 1.30
CA GLN A 171 11.21 -38.33 0.01
C GLN A 171 10.17 -37.22 0.22
N LEU A 172 10.04 -36.37 -0.79
CA LEU A 172 9.09 -35.26 -0.80
C LEU A 172 7.65 -35.78 -0.82
N HIS A 173 6.84 -35.25 0.10
CA HIS A 173 5.41 -35.38 0.15
C HIS A 173 4.80 -34.01 -0.14
N ILE A 174 3.81 -33.95 -1.02
CA ILE A 174 3.11 -32.72 -1.39
C ILE A 174 1.69 -32.81 -0.86
N PHE A 175 1.32 -31.92 0.04
CA PHE A 175 -0.03 -31.78 0.55
C PHE A 175 -0.77 -30.75 -0.29
N ALA A 176 -2.03 -31.00 -0.58
CA ALA A 176 -2.89 -30.06 -1.28
C ALA A 176 -4.26 -29.98 -0.61
N VAL A 177 -4.71 -28.76 -0.31
CA VAL A 177 -6.15 -28.49 -0.13
C VAL A 177 -6.72 -28.28 -1.51
N VAL A 178 -7.77 -29.02 -1.80
CA VAL A 178 -8.31 -29.12 -3.14
C VAL A 178 -9.80 -28.97 -3.16
N ARG A 179 -10.34 -28.42 -4.24
CA ARG A 179 -11.78 -28.25 -4.45
C ARG A 179 -12.20 -28.97 -5.72
N ASP A 180 -13.27 -29.75 -5.62
CA ASP A 180 -13.92 -30.33 -6.79
C ASP A 180 -14.63 -29.23 -7.59
N ARG A 181 -14.40 -29.19 -8.90
CA ARG A 181 -14.89 -28.14 -9.80
C ARG A 181 -16.39 -28.19 -10.00
N GLN A 182 -17.00 -29.37 -9.92
CA GLN A 182 -18.42 -29.55 -10.21
C GLN A 182 -19.26 -29.32 -8.95
N THR A 183 -18.80 -29.86 -7.83
CA THR A 183 -19.53 -29.89 -6.56
C THR A 183 -19.08 -28.82 -5.58
N SER A 184 -17.94 -28.16 -5.85
CA SER A 184 -17.27 -27.23 -4.92
C SER A 184 -16.91 -27.87 -3.57
N GLN A 185 -16.90 -29.20 -3.48
CA GLN A 185 -16.49 -29.89 -2.26
C GLN A 185 -14.98 -29.79 -2.09
N SER A 186 -14.54 -29.36 -0.91
CA SER A 186 -13.12 -29.30 -0.58
C SER A 186 -12.64 -30.59 0.09
N GLY A 187 -11.36 -30.91 -0.07
CA GLY A 187 -10.70 -32.07 0.51
C GLY A 187 -9.21 -31.84 0.68
N VAL A 188 -8.51 -32.83 1.24
CA VAL A 188 -7.05 -32.83 1.38
C VAL A 188 -6.51 -34.06 0.69
N ARG A 189 -5.49 -33.88 -0.17
CA ARG A 189 -4.76 -34.97 -0.81
C ARG A 189 -3.28 -34.88 -0.56
N VAL A 190 -2.61 -36.03 -0.64
CA VAL A 190 -1.16 -36.12 -0.52
C VAL A 190 -0.57 -36.80 -1.74
N ALA A 191 0.34 -36.12 -2.45
CA ALA A 191 1.13 -36.72 -3.51
C ALA A 191 2.39 -37.35 -2.94
N VAL A 192 2.66 -38.59 -3.36
CA VAL A 192 3.90 -39.31 -3.07
C VAL A 192 4.53 -39.81 -4.36
N HIS A 193 5.85 -39.91 -4.38
CA HIS A 193 6.59 -40.45 -5.51
C HIS A 193 6.83 -41.95 -5.30
N GLU A 194 6.08 -42.78 -6.03
CA GLU A 194 6.10 -44.25 -5.93
C GLU A 194 6.31 -44.85 -7.32
N ASN A 195 7.22 -45.83 -7.45
CA ASN A 195 7.48 -46.52 -8.72
C ASN A 195 7.80 -45.58 -9.90
N ALA A 196 8.56 -44.51 -9.63
CA ALA A 196 8.91 -43.46 -10.59
C ALA A 196 7.72 -42.64 -11.13
N VAL A 197 6.59 -42.62 -10.41
CA VAL A 197 5.39 -41.85 -10.76
C VAL A 197 4.86 -41.12 -9.53
N TRP A 198 4.39 -39.88 -9.71
CA TRP A 198 3.65 -39.17 -8.67
C TRP A 198 2.22 -39.69 -8.58
N THR A 199 1.82 -40.12 -7.38
CA THR A 199 0.49 -40.66 -7.11
C THR A 199 -0.16 -39.83 -6.02
N TRP A 200 -1.37 -39.31 -6.28
CA TRP A 200 -2.20 -38.69 -5.26
C TRP A 200 -2.93 -39.74 -4.45
N ILE A 201 -2.92 -39.56 -3.14
CA ILE A 201 -3.57 -40.42 -2.16
C ILE A 201 -4.60 -39.59 -1.41
N ASP A 202 -5.80 -40.14 -1.28
CA ASP A 202 -6.80 -39.68 -0.33
C ASP A 202 -6.45 -40.23 1.07
N PRO A 203 -6.06 -39.39 2.04
CA PRO A 203 -5.65 -39.84 3.36
C PRO A 203 -6.84 -40.41 4.15
N ALA A 204 -7.00 -41.74 4.10
CA ALA A 204 -7.77 -42.62 4.99
C ALA A 204 -9.12 -42.10 5.54
N GLY A 205 -10.00 -41.57 4.68
CA GLY A 205 -11.41 -41.25 5.00
C GLY A 205 -11.81 -39.81 4.66
N PRO A 206 -13.12 -39.46 4.75
CA PRO A 206 -13.58 -38.10 4.53
C PRO A 206 -12.94 -37.15 5.55
N THR A 207 -12.57 -35.97 5.09
CA THR A 207 -12.06 -34.91 5.95
C THR A 207 -13.07 -34.54 7.04
N PRO A 208 -12.65 -34.27 8.28
CA PRO A 208 -13.56 -33.79 9.30
C PRO A 208 -14.19 -32.45 8.86
N ASN A 209 -15.48 -32.43 8.56
CA ASN A 209 -16.35 -31.24 8.46
C ASN A 209 -16.27 -30.33 7.19
N GLY A 210 -15.71 -30.78 6.05
CA GLY A 210 -16.08 -30.27 4.71
C GLY A 210 -15.39 -28.99 4.20
N GLN A 211 -15.48 -27.84 4.87
CA GLN A 211 -14.75 -26.63 4.43
C GLN A 211 -13.32 -26.63 4.96
N HIS A 212 -12.38 -26.15 4.14
CA HIS A 212 -10.94 -26.17 4.42
C HIS A 212 -10.33 -24.78 4.27
N ALA A 213 -9.53 -24.37 5.27
CA ALA A 213 -8.76 -23.13 5.19
C ALA A 213 -7.42 -23.28 5.89
N GLY A 214 -6.36 -22.76 5.27
CA GLY A 214 -5.00 -22.81 5.78
C GLY A 214 -4.39 -24.20 5.66
N LEU A 215 -3.19 -24.28 5.08
CA LEU A 215 -2.43 -25.51 4.98
C LEU A 215 -0.97 -25.21 5.29
N THR A 216 -0.42 -25.90 6.28
CA THR A 216 1.01 -25.87 6.56
C THR A 216 1.48 -27.28 6.86
N ALA A 217 2.73 -27.59 6.52
CA ALA A 217 3.29 -28.91 6.73
C ALA A 217 4.72 -28.85 7.26
N THR A 218 5.11 -29.90 7.96
CA THR A 218 6.48 -30.09 8.43
C THR A 218 6.82 -31.58 8.53
N SER A 219 8.10 -31.86 8.72
CA SER A 219 8.61 -33.18 9.05
C SER A 219 8.96 -33.25 10.54
N PHE A 220 8.79 -34.41 11.16
CA PHE A 220 9.21 -34.65 12.54
C PHE A 220 9.54 -36.12 12.77
N ARG A 221 10.32 -36.45 13.80
CA ARG A 221 10.49 -37.83 14.26
C ARG A 221 9.54 -38.14 15.40
N ASP A 222 8.76 -39.21 15.25
CA ASP A 222 7.88 -39.70 16.30
C ASP A 222 8.67 -40.27 17.50
N ALA A 223 7.96 -40.70 18.55
CA ALA A 223 8.57 -41.26 19.75
C ALA A 223 9.41 -42.53 19.50
N SER A 224 9.23 -43.20 18.36
CA SER A 224 10.03 -44.35 17.93
C SER A 224 11.26 -43.96 17.09
N GLY A 225 11.43 -42.67 16.80
CA GLY A 225 12.49 -42.14 15.95
C GLY A 225 12.18 -42.22 14.45
N ARG A 226 10.98 -42.71 14.07
CA ARG A 226 10.55 -42.80 12.68
C ARG A 226 10.20 -41.40 12.18
N LEU A 227 10.77 -41.04 11.03
CA LEU A 227 10.43 -39.80 10.35
C LEU A 227 9.01 -39.88 9.80
N GLN A 228 8.21 -38.87 10.09
CA GLN A 228 6.85 -38.69 9.61
C GLN A 228 6.68 -37.29 9.01
N ALA A 229 5.73 -37.17 8.10
CA ALA A 229 5.22 -35.89 7.66
C ALA A 229 3.96 -35.54 8.46
N CYS A 230 3.78 -34.25 8.70
CA CYS A 230 2.64 -33.67 9.41
C CYS A 230 2.10 -32.50 8.60
N ALA A 231 0.79 -32.41 8.44
CA ALA A 231 0.11 -31.24 7.93
C ALA A 231 -1.01 -30.79 8.87
N VAL A 232 -1.21 -29.48 8.99
CA VAL A 232 -2.30 -28.86 9.74
C VAL A 232 -3.21 -28.13 8.78
N VAL A 233 -4.52 -28.30 8.98
CA VAL A 233 -5.58 -27.66 8.21
C VAL A 233 -6.72 -27.24 9.13
N CYS A 234 -7.32 -26.07 8.91
CA CYS A 234 -8.55 -25.69 9.61
C CYS A 234 -9.74 -26.28 8.86
N THR A 235 -10.67 -26.92 9.57
CA THR A 235 -11.81 -27.59 8.96
C THR A 235 -13.15 -27.31 9.65
N GLY A 236 -14.24 -27.26 8.88
CA GLY A 236 -15.62 -27.21 9.39
C GLY A 236 -16.18 -25.85 9.78
N GLU A 237 -17.45 -25.89 10.20
CA GLU A 237 -18.18 -24.73 10.73
C GLU A 237 -18.89 -25.15 12.04
N PRO A 238 -18.46 -24.62 13.20
CA PRO A 238 -17.32 -23.72 13.40
C PRO A 238 -15.98 -24.41 13.13
N ALA A 239 -15.00 -23.64 12.63
CA ALA A 239 -13.68 -24.17 12.27
C ALA A 239 -12.93 -24.77 13.47
N VAL A 240 -12.38 -25.97 13.27
CA VAL A 240 -11.48 -26.69 14.19
C VAL A 240 -10.13 -26.94 13.53
N VAL A 241 -9.10 -27.22 14.32
CA VAL A 241 -7.78 -27.59 13.83
C VAL A 241 -7.73 -29.11 13.64
N SER A 242 -7.50 -29.57 12.42
CA SER A 242 -7.25 -30.97 12.10
C SER A 242 -5.78 -31.16 11.73
N MET A 243 -5.20 -32.27 12.18
CA MET A 243 -3.82 -32.65 11.88
C MET A 243 -3.77 -33.99 11.15
N LEU A 244 -3.00 -34.04 10.08
CA LEU A 244 -2.73 -35.24 9.29
C LEU A 244 -1.28 -35.67 9.47
N THR A 245 -1.04 -36.86 10.02
CA THR A 245 0.30 -37.41 10.26
C THR A 245 0.47 -38.74 9.54
N GLY A 246 1.63 -38.96 8.91
CA GLY A 246 1.86 -40.20 8.19
C GLY A 246 3.12 -40.25 7.35
N SER A 247 3.25 -41.32 6.56
CA SER A 247 4.33 -41.55 5.61
C SER A 247 3.90 -42.52 4.52
N GLY A 248 4.21 -42.25 3.25
CA GLY A 248 3.80 -43.10 2.13
C GLY A 248 2.27 -43.16 2.01
N ARG A 249 1.70 -44.35 2.22
CA ARG A 249 0.24 -44.58 2.20
C ARG A 249 -0.41 -44.67 3.59
N ASP A 250 0.39 -44.63 4.65
CA ASP A 250 -0.07 -44.76 6.02
C ASP A 250 -0.37 -43.37 6.61
N TRP A 251 -1.64 -42.96 6.55
CA TRP A 251 -2.09 -41.64 7.01
C TRP A 251 -3.11 -41.74 8.13
N ARG A 252 -3.00 -40.83 9.11
CA ARG A 252 -3.92 -40.73 10.23
C ARG A 252 -4.34 -39.29 10.47
N TRP A 253 -5.66 -39.08 10.55
CA TRP A 253 -6.25 -37.86 11.06
C TRP A 253 -6.25 -37.83 12.59
N THR A 254 -5.97 -36.65 13.13
CA THR A 254 -6.10 -36.30 14.54
C THR A 254 -6.86 -34.99 14.64
N ASP A 255 -8.00 -35.00 15.31
CA ASP A 255 -8.77 -33.80 15.63
C ASP A 255 -8.15 -33.10 16.85
N LEU A 256 -7.62 -31.89 16.64
CA LEU A 256 -7.07 -31.04 17.69
C LEU A 256 -8.10 -30.06 18.26
N GLY A 257 -9.34 -30.13 17.78
CA GLY A 257 -10.44 -29.27 18.20
C GLY A 257 -10.13 -27.80 17.99
N ARG A 258 -10.80 -26.95 18.77
CA ARG A 258 -10.59 -25.50 18.76
C ARG A 258 -9.99 -25.01 20.09
N PRO A 259 -9.24 -23.91 20.09
CA PRO A 259 -8.91 -23.20 21.31
C PRO A 259 -10.17 -22.84 22.11
N PRO A 260 -10.12 -22.84 23.45
CA PRO A 260 -11.24 -22.46 24.30
C PRO A 260 -11.43 -20.93 24.31
N ALA A 261 -11.98 -20.39 23.21
CA ALA A 261 -12.32 -18.98 23.04
C ALA A 261 -13.77 -18.81 22.55
N GLU A 262 -14.34 -17.61 22.75
CA GLU A 262 -15.74 -17.32 22.37
C GLU A 262 -15.93 -17.16 20.85
N SER A 263 -14.88 -16.77 20.12
CA SER A 263 -14.96 -16.56 18.66
C SER A 263 -14.57 -17.81 17.85
N SER A 264 -14.82 -17.76 16.55
CA SER A 264 -14.28 -18.75 15.60
C SER A 264 -12.75 -18.76 15.59
N LEU A 265 -12.19 -19.90 15.15
CA LEU A 265 -10.78 -20.05 14.81
C LEU A 265 -10.48 -19.18 13.58
N GLY A 266 -9.38 -18.41 13.63
CA GLY A 266 -8.96 -17.54 12.55
C GLY A 266 -7.95 -18.15 11.60
N SER A 267 -6.86 -18.69 12.15
CA SER A 267 -5.78 -19.36 11.39
C SER A 267 -5.04 -20.34 12.30
N ALA A 268 -4.45 -21.38 11.73
CA ALA A 268 -3.58 -22.30 12.43
C ALA A 268 -2.43 -22.76 11.52
N VAL A 269 -1.21 -22.81 12.08
CA VAL A 269 0.00 -23.22 11.39
C VAL A 269 0.78 -24.22 12.23
N VAL A 270 1.40 -25.22 11.59
CA VAL A 270 2.37 -26.12 12.25
C VAL A 270 3.75 -25.47 12.25
N ALA A 271 4.43 -25.50 13.39
CA ALA A 271 5.78 -24.99 13.52
C ALA A 271 6.76 -25.89 12.75
N ALA A 272 7.57 -25.28 11.89
CA ALA A 272 8.60 -25.97 11.14
C ALA A 272 9.68 -26.50 12.08
N LYS A 273 9.90 -27.81 12.07
CA LYS A 273 10.82 -28.51 12.99
C LYS A 273 12.02 -29.11 12.25
N GLY A 274 11.76 -29.74 11.11
CA GLY A 274 12.75 -30.39 10.26
C GLY A 274 12.83 -31.92 10.47
N PRO A 275 13.48 -32.67 9.56
CA PRO A 275 13.48 -34.12 9.60
C PRO A 275 14.35 -34.74 10.71
N ASP A 276 15.24 -33.95 11.31
CA ASP A 276 16.21 -34.44 12.30
C ASP A 276 15.81 -34.14 13.76
N SER A 277 14.78 -33.33 13.94
CA SER A 277 14.22 -32.98 15.25
C SER A 277 13.22 -34.03 15.76
N GLY A 278 13.38 -34.43 17.02
CA GLY A 278 12.48 -35.34 17.72
C GLY A 278 11.41 -34.63 18.55
N GLY A 279 10.35 -35.36 18.92
CA GLY A 279 9.23 -34.83 19.70
C GLY A 279 8.05 -34.44 18.84
N GLU A 280 6.91 -34.23 19.48
CA GLU A 280 5.66 -33.92 18.79
C GLU A 280 5.72 -32.56 18.06
N PRO A 281 5.00 -32.39 16.93
CA PRO A 281 4.87 -31.11 16.26
C PRO A 281 4.03 -30.14 17.09
N VAL A 282 4.42 -28.87 17.13
CA VAL A 282 3.66 -27.81 17.78
C VAL A 282 2.79 -27.08 16.75
N VAL A 283 1.53 -26.87 17.09
CA VAL A 283 0.58 -26.04 16.34
C VAL A 283 0.44 -24.70 17.03
N VAL A 284 0.48 -23.63 16.24
CA VAL A 284 0.20 -22.26 16.65
C VAL A 284 -1.10 -21.83 15.98
N ALA A 285 -2.07 -21.33 16.76
CA ALA A 285 -3.37 -20.92 16.25
C ALA A 285 -3.79 -19.56 16.80
N ARG A 286 -4.55 -18.81 16.00
CA ARG A 286 -5.21 -17.58 16.42
C ARG A 286 -6.69 -17.83 16.60
N SER A 287 -7.20 -17.45 17.77
CA SER A 287 -8.64 -17.38 18.03
C SER A 287 -8.92 -16.14 18.87
N SER A 288 -9.92 -15.35 18.45
CA SER A 288 -10.16 -13.99 18.93
C SER A 288 -8.91 -13.12 18.73
N HIS A 289 -8.47 -12.41 19.76
CA HIS A 289 -7.21 -11.65 19.76
C HIS A 289 -6.02 -12.47 20.26
N ASN A 290 -6.24 -13.71 20.71
CA ASN A 290 -5.23 -14.48 21.43
C ASN A 290 -4.50 -15.49 20.52
N ILE A 291 -3.24 -15.72 20.87
CA ILE A 291 -2.40 -16.76 20.31
C ILE A 291 -2.41 -17.97 21.22
N TRP A 292 -2.58 -19.13 20.60
CA TRP A 292 -2.68 -20.41 21.27
C TRP A 292 -1.65 -21.38 20.72
N THR A 293 -1.10 -22.25 21.58
CA THR A 293 -0.30 -23.39 21.12
C THR A 293 -0.79 -24.71 21.67
N ARG A 294 -0.50 -25.79 20.93
CA ARG A 294 -0.85 -27.17 21.28
C ARG A 294 0.03 -28.17 20.55
N THR A 295 0.30 -29.32 21.17
CA THR A 295 0.77 -30.55 20.49
C THR A 295 -0.37 -31.58 20.41
N PRO A 296 -0.26 -32.65 19.60
CA PRO A 296 -1.26 -33.71 19.52
C PRO A 296 -1.74 -34.22 20.89
N THR A 297 -0.85 -34.39 21.86
CA THR A 297 -1.18 -34.98 23.17
C THR A 297 -1.42 -33.97 24.29
N THR A 298 -1.19 -32.68 24.06
CA THR A 298 -1.37 -31.63 25.08
C THR A 298 -2.68 -30.85 24.88
N ALA A 299 -3.08 -30.08 25.90
CA ALA A 299 -4.21 -29.15 25.79
C ALA A 299 -3.78 -27.82 25.15
N TRP A 300 -4.75 -27.06 24.65
CA TRP A 300 -4.51 -25.69 24.18
C TRP A 300 -4.00 -24.81 25.32
N THR A 301 -2.89 -24.12 25.06
CA THR A 301 -2.28 -23.15 25.98
C THR A 301 -2.49 -21.75 25.41
N ASP A 302 -3.13 -20.87 26.19
CA ASP A 302 -3.28 -19.45 25.87
C ASP A 302 -1.99 -18.71 26.18
N HIS A 303 -1.55 -17.87 25.25
CA HIS A 303 -0.39 -17.01 25.44
C HIS A 303 -0.73 -15.51 25.43
N GLY A 304 -2.01 -15.16 25.34
CA GLY A 304 -2.51 -13.79 25.24
C GLY A 304 -2.48 -13.24 23.81
N GLY A 305 -2.87 -11.97 23.67
CA GLY A 305 -2.96 -11.28 22.39
C GLY A 305 -1.83 -10.31 22.09
N THR A 306 -1.89 -9.70 20.90
CA THR A 306 -0.99 -8.63 20.48
C THR A 306 -1.04 -7.46 21.48
N PRO A 307 0.10 -6.85 21.88
CA PRO A 307 0.11 -5.75 22.84
C PRO A 307 -0.59 -4.49 22.32
N GLY A 308 -1.17 -3.70 23.24
CA GLY A 308 -1.52 -2.29 23.00
C GLY A 308 -2.79 -2.02 22.21
N ASP A 309 -3.80 -2.89 22.28
CA ASP A 309 -5.05 -2.82 21.48
C ASP A 309 -4.81 -2.75 19.96
N VAL A 310 -3.65 -3.21 19.51
CA VAL A 310 -3.33 -3.38 18.08
C VAL A 310 -4.18 -4.52 17.51
N ALA A 311 -4.52 -4.45 16.22
CA ALA A 311 -5.21 -5.53 15.52
C ALA A 311 -4.64 -6.93 15.80
N ALA A 312 -5.53 -7.94 15.79
CA ALA A 312 -5.14 -9.33 16.00
C ALA A 312 -4.13 -9.80 14.95
N VAL A 313 -3.06 -10.47 15.39
CA VAL A 313 -2.03 -11.02 14.50
C VAL A 313 -2.44 -12.41 14.00
N VAL A 314 -2.48 -12.56 12.69
CA VAL A 314 -2.69 -13.84 12.00
C VAL A 314 -1.33 -14.51 11.79
N PRO A 315 -1.05 -15.67 12.39
CA PRO A 315 0.19 -16.39 12.15
C PRO A 315 0.24 -16.87 10.70
N SER A 316 1.34 -16.58 10.01
CA SER A 316 1.57 -17.01 8.62
C SER A 316 2.58 -18.15 8.56
N GLN A 317 3.60 -18.12 9.42
CA GLN A 317 4.63 -19.16 9.47
C GLN A 317 5.23 -19.25 10.88
N SER A 318 5.41 -20.47 11.37
CA SER A 318 6.03 -20.74 12.67
C SER A 318 7.23 -21.67 12.51
N ILE A 319 8.22 -21.52 13.38
CA ILE A 319 9.46 -22.30 13.43
C ILE A 319 9.67 -22.76 14.87
N GLU A 320 9.89 -24.06 15.05
CA GLU A 320 10.21 -24.64 16.35
C GLU A 320 11.71 -24.49 16.62
N ARG A 321 12.04 -23.91 17.77
CA ARG A 321 13.39 -23.79 18.31
C ARG A 321 13.56 -24.79 19.46
N ALA A 322 14.78 -24.91 19.99
CA ALA A 322 15.10 -25.90 21.01
C ALA A 322 14.18 -25.86 22.24
N ASP A 323 13.67 -24.68 22.61
CA ASP A 323 12.86 -24.45 23.81
C ASP A 323 11.69 -23.48 23.59
N SER A 324 11.44 -23.03 22.36
CA SER A 324 10.37 -22.07 22.05
C SER A 324 9.82 -22.24 20.63
N VAL A 325 8.70 -21.57 20.34
CA VAL A 325 8.19 -21.41 18.97
C VAL A 325 8.28 -19.94 18.60
N TRP A 326 8.94 -19.67 17.48
CA TRP A 326 9.02 -18.35 16.89
C TRP A 326 8.10 -18.26 15.68
N THR A 327 7.33 -17.19 15.58
CA THR A 327 6.29 -17.03 14.55
C THR A 327 6.36 -15.65 13.92
N ALA A 328 6.23 -15.60 12.60
CA ALA A 328 5.89 -14.39 11.87
C ALA A 328 4.39 -14.37 11.57
N GLY A 329 3.80 -13.18 11.61
CA GLY A 329 2.38 -12.99 11.33
C GLY A 329 2.07 -11.56 10.89
N VAL A 330 0.87 -11.39 10.38
CA VAL A 330 0.34 -10.13 9.86
C VAL A 330 -0.85 -9.71 10.69
N SER A 331 -0.86 -8.48 11.22
CA SER A 331 -2.02 -7.95 11.95
C SER A 331 -3.15 -7.57 10.99
N TRP A 332 -4.39 -7.39 11.48
CA TRP A 332 -5.46 -6.84 10.63
C TRP A 332 -5.20 -5.43 10.13
N ASP A 333 -4.34 -4.66 10.80
CA ASP A 333 -3.84 -3.38 10.30
C ASP A 333 -2.70 -3.53 9.26
N PHE A 334 -2.44 -4.75 8.80
CA PHE A 334 -1.42 -5.09 7.81
C PHE A 334 0.03 -4.75 8.20
N ASP A 335 0.31 -4.69 9.51
CA ASP A 335 1.68 -4.59 10.02
C ASP A 335 2.31 -5.97 10.16
N LEU A 336 3.62 -6.05 9.93
CA LEU A 336 4.39 -7.25 10.21
C LEU A 336 4.67 -7.36 11.71
N TRP A 337 4.38 -8.52 12.27
CA TRP A 337 4.68 -8.86 13.66
C TRP A 337 5.44 -10.17 13.74
N THR A 338 6.28 -10.27 14.77
CA THR A 338 6.87 -11.54 15.17
C THR A 338 6.65 -11.77 16.65
N PHE A 339 6.56 -13.03 17.03
CA PHE A 339 6.49 -13.38 18.43
C PHE A 339 7.22 -14.67 18.74
N ASP A 340 7.70 -14.77 19.97
CA ASP A 340 8.38 -15.95 20.50
C ASP A 340 7.67 -16.38 21.78
N THR A 341 7.26 -17.64 21.87
CA THR A 341 6.57 -18.19 23.06
C THR A 341 7.48 -18.25 24.29
N GLY A 342 8.78 -18.03 24.12
CA GLY A 342 9.77 -18.10 25.20
C GLY A 342 10.06 -19.53 25.65
N THR A 343 11.00 -19.65 26.58
CA THR A 343 11.38 -20.93 27.17
C THR A 343 10.28 -21.42 28.11
N THR A 344 10.08 -22.74 28.17
CA THR A 344 9.14 -23.37 29.09
C THR A 344 9.44 -22.93 30.53
N GLY A 345 8.60 -22.03 31.08
CA GLY A 345 8.73 -21.47 32.43
C GLY A 345 8.94 -19.95 32.53
N ALA A 346 9.24 -19.26 31.44
CA ALA A 346 9.16 -17.78 31.39
C ALA A 346 7.71 -17.35 31.13
N THR A 347 7.17 -16.44 31.94
CA THR A 347 5.78 -15.97 31.76
C THR A 347 5.69 -14.97 30.61
N GLY A 348 5.01 -15.36 29.52
CA GLY A 348 4.52 -14.47 28.47
C GLY A 348 5.27 -14.53 27.13
N ILE A 349 4.51 -14.40 26.03
CA ILE A 349 5.07 -14.22 24.68
C ILE A 349 5.92 -12.94 24.62
N ARG A 350 7.04 -13.01 23.89
CA ARG A 350 7.82 -11.84 23.48
C ARG A 350 7.37 -11.37 22.10
N TRP A 351 6.58 -10.31 22.07
CA TRP A 351 6.15 -9.66 20.84
C TRP A 351 7.18 -8.65 20.34
N GLU A 352 7.33 -8.55 19.03
CA GLU A 352 8.11 -7.52 18.34
C GLU A 352 7.34 -7.03 17.11
N GLY A 353 7.02 -5.74 17.07
CA GLY A 353 6.34 -5.09 15.95
C GLY A 353 7.36 -4.54 14.96
N HIS A 354 7.15 -4.83 13.67
CA HIS A 354 8.03 -4.39 12.58
C HIS A 354 7.42 -3.28 11.73
N GLY A 355 6.13 -3.03 11.88
CA GLY A 355 5.35 -2.10 11.07
C GLY A 355 5.28 -2.55 9.60
N GLN A 356 5.01 -1.60 8.71
CA GLN A 356 5.03 -1.79 7.27
C GLN A 356 6.28 -1.17 6.61
N PRO A 357 6.83 -1.78 5.54
CA PRO A 357 7.85 -1.15 4.70
C PRO A 357 7.26 0.00 3.87
N GLY A 358 8.10 0.90 3.34
CA GLY A 358 7.67 1.85 2.31
C GLY A 358 6.50 2.76 2.68
N GLY A 359 6.38 3.16 3.94
CA GLY A 359 5.30 4.04 4.40
C GLY A 359 5.23 5.36 3.62
N LEU A 360 4.02 5.88 3.42
CA LEU A 360 3.77 7.12 2.70
C LEU A 360 4.29 8.34 3.47
N VAL A 361 4.90 9.29 2.76
CA VAL A 361 5.48 10.49 3.38
C VAL A 361 4.89 11.80 2.87
N ALA A 362 4.25 11.79 1.70
CA ALA A 362 3.60 12.99 1.15
C ALA A 362 2.40 12.65 0.27
N VAL A 363 1.39 13.52 0.31
CA VAL A 363 0.28 13.53 -0.65
C VAL A 363 0.60 14.53 -1.77
N ILE A 364 0.53 14.08 -3.01
CA ILE A 364 0.71 14.93 -4.19
C ILE A 364 -0.62 15.63 -4.51
N GLY A 365 -1.71 14.85 -4.56
CA GLY A 365 -3.08 15.33 -4.80
C GLY A 365 -3.99 14.20 -5.24
N ALA A 366 -5.25 14.53 -5.52
CA ALA A 366 -6.21 13.59 -6.08
C ALA A 366 -7.09 14.23 -7.15
N TYR A 367 -7.62 13.41 -8.05
CA TYR A 367 -8.52 13.82 -9.12
C TYR A 367 -9.56 12.74 -9.42
N THR A 368 -10.68 13.13 -10.01
CA THR A 368 -11.65 12.19 -10.60
C THR A 368 -11.22 11.88 -12.01
N ASP A 369 -11.04 10.60 -12.33
CA ASP A 369 -10.79 10.19 -13.70
C ASP A 369 -12.07 10.31 -14.55
N ALA A 370 -11.91 10.23 -15.87
CA ALA A 370 -13.03 10.32 -16.79
C ALA A 370 -14.12 9.29 -16.44
N PRO A 371 -15.42 9.66 -16.48
CA PRO A 371 -16.49 8.69 -16.41
C PRO A 371 -16.32 7.61 -17.49
N GLU A 372 -16.42 6.33 -17.12
CA GLU A 372 -16.66 5.30 -18.11
C GLU A 372 -18.09 5.47 -18.67
N PRO A 373 -18.29 5.38 -20.00
CA PRO A 373 -19.63 5.43 -20.58
C PRO A 373 -20.53 4.37 -19.94
N ASP A 374 -21.72 4.78 -19.53
CA ASP A 374 -22.76 3.91 -18.95
C ASP A 374 -22.46 3.32 -17.55
N ILE A 375 -21.39 3.74 -16.88
CA ILE A 375 -21.10 3.38 -15.48
C ILE A 375 -21.31 4.61 -14.57
N PRO A 376 -22.17 4.52 -13.54
CA PRO A 376 -22.38 5.60 -12.58
C PRO A 376 -21.16 5.83 -11.68
N ASP A 377 -20.35 4.80 -11.51
CA ASP A 377 -19.14 4.80 -10.70
C ASP A 377 -18.12 5.82 -11.25
N ARG A 378 -17.34 6.37 -10.32
CA ARG A 378 -16.29 7.35 -10.57
C ARG A 378 -15.00 6.79 -10.01
N ALA A 379 -14.02 6.61 -10.88
CA ALA A 379 -12.66 6.35 -10.46
C ALA A 379 -12.06 7.65 -9.91
N VAL A 380 -11.52 7.57 -8.70
CA VAL A 380 -10.76 8.65 -8.06
C VAL A 380 -9.33 8.14 -7.90
N GLU A 381 -8.40 8.97 -8.33
CA GLU A 381 -6.98 8.67 -8.33
C GLU A 381 -6.29 9.56 -7.30
N ALA A 382 -5.57 8.95 -6.37
CA ALA A 382 -4.84 9.65 -5.31
C ALA A 382 -3.34 9.36 -5.41
N ALA A 383 -2.57 10.38 -5.80
CA ALA A 383 -1.13 10.28 -6.00
C ALA A 383 -0.35 10.66 -4.72
N VAL A 384 0.64 9.84 -4.37
CA VAL A 384 1.43 9.94 -3.14
C VAL A 384 2.90 9.60 -3.38
N ILE A 385 3.75 9.97 -2.41
CA ILE A 385 5.18 9.64 -2.38
C ILE A 385 5.45 8.74 -1.17
N ASP A 386 6.21 7.67 -1.36
CA ASP A 386 6.67 6.80 -0.27
C ASP A 386 8.01 7.24 0.35
N GLY A 387 8.41 6.63 1.45
CA GLY A 387 9.67 6.90 2.13
C GLY A 387 10.94 6.56 1.33
N HIS A 388 10.81 5.90 0.17
CA HIS A 388 11.89 5.64 -0.77
C HIS A 388 11.93 6.68 -1.92
N GLY A 389 10.99 7.62 -1.94
CA GLY A 389 10.85 8.64 -2.97
C GLY A 389 10.35 8.09 -4.30
N ALA A 390 9.63 6.96 -4.28
CA ALA A 390 8.85 6.51 -5.42
C ALA A 390 7.44 7.10 -5.38
N VAL A 391 6.85 7.29 -6.55
CA VAL A 391 5.48 7.76 -6.69
C VAL A 391 4.54 6.57 -6.85
N TRP A 392 3.41 6.65 -6.18
CA TRP A 392 2.32 5.70 -6.25
C TRP A 392 1.02 6.42 -6.56
N ASN A 393 0.10 5.70 -7.19
CA ASN A 393 -1.25 6.16 -7.40
C ASN A 393 -2.23 5.12 -6.85
N CYS A 394 -3.12 5.54 -5.95
CA CYS A 394 -4.21 4.71 -5.47
C CYS A 394 -5.47 5.05 -6.28
N GLN A 395 -5.93 4.09 -7.07
CA GLN A 395 -7.24 4.17 -7.70
C GLN A 395 -8.27 3.63 -6.70
N VAL A 396 -9.35 4.36 -6.48
CA VAL A 396 -10.51 3.91 -5.69
C VAL A 396 -11.80 4.32 -6.41
N TRP A 397 -12.81 3.47 -6.32
CA TRP A 397 -14.11 3.71 -6.95
C TRP A 397 -15.14 4.17 -5.93
N GLY A 398 -16.01 5.09 -6.35
CA GLY A 398 -17.16 5.52 -5.58
C GLY A 398 -18.30 6.00 -6.47
N ILE A 399 -19.47 6.21 -5.87
CA ILE A 399 -20.61 6.84 -6.54
C ILE A 399 -20.91 8.14 -5.82
N PRO A 400 -21.15 9.26 -6.54
CA PRO A 400 -21.37 10.55 -5.89
C PRO A 400 -22.44 10.55 -4.79
N ASP A 401 -23.50 9.75 -4.89
CA ASP A 401 -24.58 9.69 -3.90
C ASP A 401 -24.41 8.57 -2.85
N GLN A 402 -23.35 7.76 -2.92
CA GLN A 402 -23.10 6.64 -2.00
C GLN A 402 -21.72 6.67 -1.34
N GLY A 403 -20.82 7.53 -1.81
CA GLY A 403 -19.43 7.60 -1.34
C GLY A 403 -18.54 6.52 -1.96
N PHE A 404 -17.40 6.25 -1.32
CA PHE A 404 -16.41 5.29 -1.78
C PHE A 404 -16.77 3.85 -1.41
N PHE A 405 -16.37 2.90 -2.27
CA PHE A 405 -16.44 1.48 -1.96
C PHE A 405 -15.20 1.06 -1.15
N GLY A 406 -15.39 0.48 0.04
CA GLY A 406 -14.30 0.16 0.97
C GLY A 406 -13.33 -0.96 0.54
N SER A 407 -13.51 -1.57 -0.63
CA SER A 407 -12.66 -2.67 -1.13
C SER A 407 -12.30 -2.55 -2.62
N SER A 408 -12.48 -1.38 -3.22
CA SER A 408 -12.21 -1.15 -4.65
C SER A 408 -10.84 -0.53 -4.93
N ASN A 409 -10.02 -0.36 -3.89
CA ASN A 409 -8.75 0.34 -4.02
C ASN A 409 -7.65 -0.56 -4.61
N PHE A 410 -6.87 0.01 -5.51
CA PHE A 410 -5.69 -0.65 -6.10
C PHE A 410 -4.53 0.34 -6.17
N TRP A 411 -3.32 -0.15 -5.93
CA TRP A 411 -2.09 0.66 -5.92
C TRP A 411 -1.26 0.43 -7.18
N ALA A 412 -1.13 1.47 -7.99
CA ALA A 412 -0.24 1.49 -9.15
C ALA A 412 1.12 2.09 -8.78
N TYR A 413 2.19 1.35 -9.09
CA TYR A 413 3.57 1.82 -8.93
C TYR A 413 3.99 2.66 -10.14
N LEU A 414 4.20 3.96 -9.95
CA LEU A 414 4.75 4.86 -10.97
C LEU A 414 6.28 4.92 -10.88
N GLY A 415 6.83 4.57 -9.73
CA GLY A 415 8.27 4.53 -9.48
C GLY A 415 8.92 5.90 -9.32
N PRO A 416 10.26 5.94 -9.21
CA PRO A 416 11.01 7.19 -9.16
C PRO A 416 11.01 7.89 -10.54
N PRO A 417 11.17 9.22 -10.59
CA PRO A 417 11.23 9.97 -11.85
C PRO A 417 12.24 9.46 -12.88
N ALA A 418 13.41 9.02 -12.41
CA ALA A 418 14.47 8.43 -13.22
C ALA A 418 15.41 7.57 -12.34
N PRO A 419 16.24 6.69 -12.92
CA PRO A 419 17.27 5.98 -12.16
C PRO A 419 18.17 6.94 -11.37
N GLY A 420 18.22 6.79 -10.05
CA GLY A 420 19.00 7.64 -9.15
C GLY A 420 18.36 8.99 -8.79
N VAL A 421 17.15 9.28 -9.28
CA VAL A 421 16.38 10.50 -8.94
C VAL A 421 15.14 10.09 -8.16
N THR A 422 15.05 10.52 -6.90
CA THR A 422 13.86 10.27 -6.06
C THR A 422 12.88 11.44 -6.16
N ALA A 423 11.58 11.20 -6.01
CA ALA A 423 10.59 12.25 -5.83
C ALA A 423 10.77 12.88 -4.43
N ALA A 424 11.21 14.14 -4.40
CA ALA A 424 11.54 14.84 -3.16
C ALA A 424 10.37 15.70 -2.64
N ASP A 425 9.53 16.22 -3.54
CA ASP A 425 8.34 17.01 -3.18
C ASP A 425 7.21 16.80 -4.19
N GLY A 426 5.98 16.76 -3.68
CA GLY A 426 4.76 16.62 -4.47
C GLY A 426 4.24 17.99 -4.93
N VAL A 427 4.23 18.23 -6.24
CA VAL A 427 3.79 19.52 -6.79
C VAL A 427 2.27 19.55 -6.94
N GLY A 428 1.68 18.53 -7.54
CA GLY A 428 0.24 18.38 -7.69
C GLY A 428 -0.14 17.51 -8.89
N VAL A 429 -1.45 17.27 -9.02
CA VAL A 429 -2.04 16.48 -10.10
C VAL A 429 -2.83 17.37 -11.06
N PHE A 430 -2.89 16.99 -12.34
CA PHE A 430 -3.72 17.63 -13.35
C PHE A 430 -4.47 16.57 -14.15
N ALA A 431 -5.80 16.65 -14.17
CA ALA A 431 -6.65 15.86 -15.06
C ALA A 431 -7.27 16.78 -16.11
N ALA A 432 -7.22 16.36 -17.37
CA ALA A 432 -7.79 17.15 -18.46
C ALA A 432 -9.33 17.05 -18.44
N PRO A 433 -10.10 18.15 -18.46
CA PRO A 433 -11.54 18.11 -18.24
C PRO A 433 -12.39 17.43 -19.34
N THR A 434 -11.78 16.89 -20.41
CA THR A 434 -12.49 16.22 -21.52
C THR A 434 -11.63 15.16 -22.22
N GLY A 435 -12.20 13.97 -22.49
CA GLY A 435 -11.61 12.91 -23.34
C GLY A 435 -11.41 11.56 -22.62
N SER A 436 -11.20 10.48 -23.38
CA SER A 436 -10.71 9.18 -22.90
C SER A 436 -9.80 8.57 -23.98
N PRO A 437 -8.57 8.10 -23.66
CA PRO A 437 -7.89 8.27 -22.37
C PRO A 437 -7.49 9.73 -22.11
N GLN A 438 -7.57 10.19 -20.86
CA GLN A 438 -7.09 11.52 -20.47
C GLN A 438 -5.58 11.45 -20.19
N PRO A 439 -4.78 12.42 -20.70
CA PRO A 439 -3.45 12.61 -20.14
C PRO A 439 -3.62 13.25 -18.75
N SER A 440 -3.61 12.40 -17.74
CA SER A 440 -3.51 12.82 -16.34
C SER A 440 -2.03 12.93 -15.99
N TRP A 441 -1.67 14.01 -15.31
CA TRP A 441 -0.28 14.34 -14.99
C TRP A 441 -0.08 14.39 -13.49
N VAL A 442 0.94 13.69 -13.00
CA VAL A 442 1.41 13.76 -11.62
C VAL A 442 2.76 14.47 -11.60
N PHE A 443 2.79 15.70 -11.11
CA PHE A 443 4.02 16.51 -11.07
C PHE A 443 4.73 16.39 -9.73
N VAL A 444 6.06 16.26 -9.80
CA VAL A 444 6.96 16.22 -8.63
C VAL A 444 8.23 17.03 -8.89
N VAL A 445 8.87 17.45 -7.81
CA VAL A 445 10.27 17.90 -7.84
C VAL A 445 11.16 16.72 -7.51
N GLY A 446 12.09 16.39 -8.40
CA GLY A 446 13.08 15.34 -8.18
C GLY A 446 14.17 15.77 -7.21
N SER A 447 14.88 14.82 -6.61
CA SER A 447 16.05 15.07 -5.76
C SER A 447 17.23 15.73 -6.50
N ASP A 448 17.17 15.75 -7.83
CA ASP A 448 18.06 16.50 -8.72
C ASP A 448 17.67 17.98 -8.88
N GLY A 449 16.59 18.41 -8.22
CA GLY A 449 16.10 19.79 -8.28
C GLY A 449 15.34 20.13 -9.56
N ARG A 450 14.92 19.13 -10.35
CA ARG A 450 14.19 19.32 -11.62
C ARG A 450 12.72 18.99 -11.48
N LEU A 451 11.91 19.55 -12.37
CA LEU A 451 10.48 19.23 -12.48
C LEU A 451 10.34 17.97 -13.34
N TRP A 452 9.62 17.01 -12.81
CA TRP A 452 9.25 15.77 -13.49
C TRP A 452 7.75 15.61 -13.48
N ALA A 453 7.22 14.92 -14.48
CA ALA A 453 5.82 14.56 -14.50
C ALA A 453 5.64 13.13 -14.99
N SER A 454 4.82 12.35 -14.29
CA SER A 454 4.33 11.09 -14.82
C SER A 454 3.02 11.35 -15.55
N THR A 455 2.89 10.85 -16.77
CA THR A 455 1.68 10.98 -17.60
C THR A 455 1.18 9.62 -18.02
N SER A 456 -0.15 9.45 -18.01
CA SER A 456 -0.81 8.24 -18.48
C SER A 456 -1.24 8.35 -19.95
N ASP A 457 -1.12 7.26 -20.68
CA ASP A 457 -1.84 7.02 -21.94
C ASP A 457 -2.42 5.59 -21.96
N ALA A 458 -2.92 5.13 -23.12
CA ALA A 458 -3.48 3.78 -23.27
C ALA A 458 -2.49 2.63 -22.96
N THR A 459 -1.19 2.92 -22.89
CA THR A 459 -0.11 1.95 -22.64
C THR A 459 0.41 1.99 -21.21
N GLY A 460 -0.04 2.96 -20.39
CA GLY A 460 0.30 3.09 -18.98
C GLY A 460 0.97 4.42 -18.65
N TRP A 461 1.66 4.46 -17.52
CA TRP A 461 2.34 5.64 -16.98
C TRP A 461 3.77 5.78 -17.51
N THR A 462 4.16 6.99 -17.91
CA THR A 462 5.51 7.30 -18.37
C THR A 462 6.04 8.59 -17.75
N TRP A 463 7.32 8.60 -17.39
CA TRP A 463 7.99 9.78 -16.85
C TRP A 463 8.51 10.70 -17.94
N VAL A 464 8.24 11.98 -17.80
CA VAL A 464 8.71 13.07 -18.66
C VAL A 464 9.53 14.05 -17.82
N GLU A 465 10.75 14.32 -18.28
CA GLU A 465 11.58 15.38 -17.70
C GLU A 465 11.15 16.75 -18.24
N HIS A 466 10.76 17.66 -17.34
CA HIS A 466 10.53 19.07 -17.68
C HIS A 466 11.75 19.94 -17.38
N GLY A 467 12.76 19.39 -16.70
CA GLY A 467 14.01 20.06 -16.37
C GLY A 467 13.77 21.18 -15.35
N ALA A 468 14.59 22.21 -15.40
CA ALA A 468 14.47 23.38 -14.52
C ALA A 468 14.69 24.67 -15.30
N PRO A 469 14.10 25.80 -14.86
CA PRO A 469 14.25 27.07 -15.56
C PRO A 469 15.71 27.49 -15.60
N THR A 470 16.27 27.78 -16.78
CA THR A 470 17.68 28.24 -16.95
C THR A 470 18.75 27.41 -16.22
N SER A 471 18.52 26.09 -16.07
CA SER A 471 19.40 25.18 -15.30
C SER A 471 19.54 25.52 -13.82
N ARG A 472 18.50 26.09 -13.20
CA ARG A 472 18.38 26.36 -11.75
C ARG A 472 17.96 25.11 -10.97
N VAL A 473 17.94 25.22 -9.64
CA VAL A 473 17.32 24.22 -8.76
C VAL A 473 15.92 24.69 -8.36
N ILE A 474 14.92 23.85 -8.59
CA ILE A 474 13.56 24.08 -8.11
C ILE A 474 13.49 23.71 -6.62
N LYS A 475 13.01 24.65 -5.81
CA LYS A 475 12.86 24.47 -4.36
C LYS A 475 11.46 24.01 -3.95
N LYS A 476 10.43 24.49 -4.66
CA LYS A 476 9.03 24.19 -4.36
C LYS A 476 8.14 24.44 -5.57
N GLY A 477 7.10 23.64 -5.73
CA GLY A 477 6.02 23.85 -6.69
C GLY A 477 4.66 24.01 -6.02
N VAL A 478 3.66 24.42 -6.79
CA VAL A 478 2.25 24.37 -6.41
C VAL A 478 1.43 23.64 -7.47
N ALA A 479 0.22 23.22 -7.10
CA ALA A 479 -0.64 22.43 -7.96
C ALA A 479 -0.80 23.09 -9.35
N PRO A 480 -0.74 22.27 -10.43
CA PRO A 480 -0.88 22.77 -11.79
C PRO A 480 -2.28 23.36 -12.04
N VAL A 481 -2.36 24.33 -12.93
CA VAL A 481 -3.62 24.97 -13.34
C VAL A 481 -3.86 24.84 -14.84
N ALA A 482 -5.12 24.86 -15.26
CA ALA A 482 -5.50 24.72 -16.68
C ALA A 482 -5.35 26.04 -17.44
N VAL A 483 -4.32 26.17 -18.28
CA VAL A 483 -4.17 27.29 -19.23
C VAL A 483 -4.43 26.78 -20.64
N GLY A 484 -5.55 27.20 -21.22
CA GLY A 484 -5.96 26.75 -22.56
C GLY A 484 -6.21 25.24 -22.64
N GLY A 485 -6.68 24.62 -21.54
CA GLY A 485 -6.92 23.17 -21.45
C GLY A 485 -5.66 22.33 -21.20
N THR A 486 -4.48 22.96 -21.02
CA THR A 486 -3.21 22.28 -20.74
C THR A 486 -2.65 22.67 -19.38
N PRO A 487 -1.83 21.81 -18.74
CA PRO A 487 -1.27 22.13 -17.44
C PRO A 487 -0.23 23.26 -17.52
N ALA A 488 -0.33 24.19 -16.58
CA ALA A 488 0.71 25.18 -16.27
C ALA A 488 1.16 25.03 -14.82
N VAL A 489 2.46 24.78 -14.61
CA VAL A 489 3.05 24.55 -13.30
C VAL A 489 3.83 25.79 -12.86
N HIS A 490 3.61 26.24 -11.62
CA HIS A 490 4.33 27.36 -11.04
C HIS A 490 5.32 26.86 -9.99
N VAL A 491 6.55 27.35 -10.07
CA VAL A 491 7.64 26.91 -9.19
C VAL A 491 8.47 28.09 -8.67
N LEU A 492 8.98 27.92 -7.46
CA LEU A 492 10.01 28.78 -6.87
C LEU A 492 11.38 28.14 -7.10
N ALA A 493 12.27 28.87 -7.76
CA ALA A 493 13.65 28.43 -7.98
C ALA A 493 14.60 28.98 -6.91
N ASP A 494 15.84 28.50 -6.92
CA ASP A 494 16.87 28.87 -5.96
C ASP A 494 17.33 30.33 -6.03
N ASP A 495 17.13 30.98 -7.17
CA ASP A 495 17.31 32.42 -7.41
C ASP A 495 16.23 33.31 -6.77
N GLY A 496 15.23 32.71 -6.11
CA GLY A 496 14.14 33.41 -5.45
C GLY A 496 13.13 34.04 -6.40
N ARG A 497 13.09 33.61 -7.67
CA ARG A 497 12.12 34.06 -8.67
C ARG A 497 10.99 33.04 -8.87
N LEU A 498 9.84 33.55 -9.30
CA LEU A 498 8.72 32.72 -9.73
C LEU A 498 8.87 32.35 -11.20
N TRP A 499 8.77 31.07 -11.52
CA TRP A 499 8.81 30.55 -12.87
C TRP A 499 7.52 29.79 -13.18
N MET A 500 7.10 29.83 -14.44
CA MET A 500 5.97 29.06 -14.94
C MET A 500 6.43 28.13 -16.06
N ARG A 501 6.03 26.86 -15.99
CA ARG A 501 6.20 25.87 -17.05
C ARG A 501 4.85 25.61 -17.70
N SER A 502 4.70 25.94 -18.97
CA SER A 502 3.44 25.78 -19.70
C SER A 502 3.68 25.50 -21.18
N ILE A 503 2.64 25.05 -21.89
CA ILE A 503 2.68 24.92 -23.34
C ILE A 503 2.51 26.30 -23.99
N SER A 504 3.39 26.63 -24.92
CA SER A 504 3.36 27.85 -25.73
C SER A 504 3.79 27.52 -27.16
N GLY A 505 2.93 27.81 -28.14
CA GLY A 505 3.21 27.51 -29.55
C GLY A 505 3.44 26.02 -29.83
N GLY A 506 2.75 25.13 -29.09
CA GLY A 506 2.84 23.67 -29.25
C GLY A 506 3.97 23.00 -28.47
N GLU A 507 4.81 23.76 -27.76
CA GLU A 507 5.96 23.21 -27.02
C GLU A 507 5.95 23.68 -25.57
N TRP A 508 6.53 22.85 -24.70
CA TRP A 508 6.77 23.19 -23.31
C TRP A 508 7.84 24.29 -23.17
N ARG A 509 7.52 25.38 -22.47
CA ARG A 509 8.46 26.50 -22.23
C ARG A 509 8.45 26.95 -20.77
N TRP A 510 9.63 27.31 -20.28
CA TRP A 510 9.79 28.06 -19.03
C TRP A 510 9.61 29.55 -19.30
N THR A 511 8.81 30.22 -18.47
CA THR A 511 8.61 31.68 -18.51
C THR A 511 8.97 32.27 -17.16
N ASP A 512 9.86 33.26 -17.16
CA ASP A 512 10.23 34.04 -15.97
C ASP A 512 9.08 34.97 -15.61
N ARG A 513 8.49 34.80 -14.42
CA ARG A 513 7.48 35.71 -13.87
C ARG A 513 8.10 36.75 -12.93
N GLY A 514 9.41 36.68 -12.72
CA GLY A 514 10.22 37.62 -11.97
C GLY A 514 9.98 37.57 -10.47
N THR A 515 10.14 38.72 -9.85
CA THR A 515 9.96 38.97 -8.41
C THR A 515 9.12 40.22 -8.19
N PRO A 516 8.25 40.25 -7.17
CA PRO A 516 7.57 41.48 -6.78
C PRO A 516 8.61 42.53 -6.39
N ASP A 517 8.57 43.72 -6.99
CA ASP A 517 9.41 44.89 -6.68
C ASP A 517 10.91 44.62 -6.44
N GLY A 518 11.47 43.62 -7.12
CA GLY A 518 12.90 43.25 -7.00
C GLY A 518 13.30 42.53 -5.70
N GLN A 519 12.35 42.15 -4.85
CA GLN A 519 12.61 41.38 -3.61
C GLN A 519 12.46 39.87 -3.82
N LEU A 520 13.25 39.08 -3.10
CA LEU A 520 13.19 37.63 -3.21
C LEU A 520 11.86 37.07 -2.70
N ILE A 521 11.33 36.11 -3.46
CA ILE A 521 10.18 35.29 -3.05
C ILE A 521 10.71 34.19 -2.13
N PHE A 522 10.10 34.05 -0.97
CA PHE A 522 10.48 32.96 -0.05
C PHE A 522 9.44 31.83 -0.03
N ALA A 523 8.20 32.08 -0.48
CA ALA A 523 7.18 31.05 -0.62
C ALA A 523 6.27 31.30 -1.84
N VAL A 524 6.11 30.27 -2.67
CA VAL A 524 5.00 30.19 -3.62
C VAL A 524 3.77 29.63 -2.91
N LEU A 525 2.65 30.32 -3.00
CA LEU A 525 1.45 30.10 -2.17
C LEU A 525 0.31 29.41 -2.93
N GLY A 526 0.30 29.47 -4.26
CA GLY A 526 -0.73 28.82 -5.07
C GLY A 526 -0.88 29.49 -6.41
N ALA A 527 -1.63 28.86 -7.29
CA ALA A 527 -1.99 29.41 -8.58
C ALA A 527 -3.46 29.10 -8.88
N ALA A 528 -4.07 29.97 -9.68
CA ALA A 528 -5.44 29.79 -10.15
C ALA A 528 -5.59 30.41 -11.53
N VAL A 529 -6.60 29.97 -12.28
CA VAL A 529 -6.93 30.55 -13.59
C VAL A 529 -8.31 31.18 -13.50
N LEU A 530 -8.35 32.51 -13.57
CA LEU A 530 -9.62 33.24 -13.59
C LEU A 530 -10.19 33.29 -15.01
N PRO A 531 -11.49 32.99 -15.20
CA PRO A 531 -12.18 33.33 -16.42
C PRO A 531 -12.22 34.85 -16.62
N ALA A 532 -11.84 35.33 -17.81
CA ALA A 532 -11.98 36.74 -18.17
C ALA A 532 -12.37 36.90 -19.64
N ALA A 533 -12.94 38.07 -19.97
CA ALA A 533 -13.42 38.38 -21.32
C ALA A 533 -12.32 38.34 -22.39
N THR A 534 -11.07 38.59 -22.00
CA THR A 534 -9.88 38.57 -22.87
C THR A 534 -9.18 37.20 -22.90
N GLY A 535 -9.78 36.18 -22.30
CA GLY A 535 -9.20 34.84 -22.13
C GLY A 535 -8.81 34.51 -20.68
N PRO A 536 -8.43 33.26 -20.39
CA PRO A 536 -8.07 32.81 -19.05
C PRO A 536 -6.86 33.60 -18.49
N LEU A 537 -6.97 34.04 -17.23
CA LEU A 537 -5.92 34.79 -16.53
C LEU A 537 -5.21 33.88 -15.51
N PRO A 538 -4.00 33.35 -15.82
CA PRO A 538 -3.20 32.59 -14.86
C PRO A 538 -2.58 33.51 -13.80
N VAL A 539 -3.12 33.43 -12.59
CA VAL A 539 -2.66 34.19 -11.42
C VAL A 539 -1.84 33.27 -10.51
N ALA A 540 -0.76 33.79 -9.95
CA ALA A 540 0.03 33.09 -8.94
C ALA A 540 0.20 33.97 -7.71
N ALA A 541 0.00 33.39 -6.52
CA ALA A 541 0.16 34.07 -5.24
C ALA A 541 1.51 33.68 -4.62
N VAL A 542 2.19 34.66 -4.03
CA VAL A 542 3.49 34.47 -3.36
C VAL A 542 3.59 35.31 -2.09
N ALA A 543 4.48 34.91 -1.19
CA ALA A 543 4.95 35.76 -0.10
C ALA A 543 6.41 36.18 -0.36
N ALA A 544 6.69 37.47 -0.17
CA ALA A 544 8.00 38.07 -0.43
C ALA A 544 8.67 38.57 0.87
N GLY A 545 9.95 38.95 0.81
CA GLY A 545 10.77 39.25 1.99
C GLY A 545 10.20 40.31 2.96
N ASP A 546 9.34 41.21 2.48
CA ASP A 546 8.57 42.17 3.29
C ASP A 546 7.46 41.54 4.16
N GLY A 547 7.12 40.27 3.93
CA GLY A 547 6.03 39.56 4.59
C GLY A 547 4.66 39.83 3.97
N HIS A 548 4.57 40.54 2.84
CA HIS A 548 3.32 40.83 2.15
C HIS A 548 2.87 39.65 1.26
N LEU A 549 1.58 39.60 0.98
CA LEU A 549 1.00 38.78 -0.08
C LEU A 549 1.08 39.51 -1.42
N TRP A 550 1.66 38.87 -2.43
CA TRP A 550 1.77 39.42 -3.78
C TRP A 550 1.10 38.52 -4.81
N LEU A 551 0.49 39.12 -5.83
CA LEU A 551 -0.04 38.39 -7.00
C LEU A 551 0.77 38.71 -8.25
N SER A 552 1.22 37.66 -8.95
CA SER A 552 1.64 37.78 -10.34
C SER A 552 0.43 37.61 -11.23
N VAL A 553 0.16 38.62 -12.08
CA VAL A 553 -0.99 38.61 -13.02
C VAL A 553 -0.52 38.92 -14.45
N PRO A 554 -1.20 38.40 -15.48
CA PRO A 554 -0.87 38.72 -16.87
C PRO A 554 -0.93 40.24 -17.16
N ALA A 555 -0.04 40.70 -18.03
CA ALA A 555 0.02 42.06 -18.57
C ALA A 555 0.31 42.00 -20.09
N ALA A 556 0.25 43.16 -20.78
CA ALA A 556 0.41 43.21 -22.23
C ALA A 556 1.70 42.52 -22.74
N ASP A 557 2.82 42.72 -22.05
CA ASP A 557 4.14 42.19 -22.43
C ASP A 557 4.73 41.24 -21.36
N GLY A 558 3.89 40.43 -20.70
CA GLY A 558 4.34 39.42 -19.73
C GLY A 558 3.52 39.41 -18.45
N PHE A 559 4.15 39.70 -17.32
CA PHE A 559 3.51 39.67 -16.00
C PHE A 559 3.83 40.91 -15.19
N ARG A 560 2.86 41.35 -14.39
CA ARG A 560 3.03 42.41 -13.39
C ARG A 560 2.70 41.89 -12.00
N TRP A 561 3.26 42.54 -11.00
CA TRP A 561 3.02 42.22 -9.60
C TRP A 561 2.00 43.18 -8.98
N VAL A 562 1.15 42.64 -8.09
CA VAL A 562 0.15 43.40 -7.33
C VAL A 562 0.38 43.13 -5.86
N ASP A 563 0.71 44.18 -5.10
CA ASP A 563 0.83 44.11 -3.66
C ASP A 563 -0.56 44.03 -3.01
N LEU A 564 -0.82 42.97 -2.25
CA LEU A 564 -1.99 42.85 -1.41
C LEU A 564 -1.67 43.12 0.07
N GLY A 565 -0.45 43.49 0.42
CA GLY A 565 -0.06 43.88 1.76
C GLY A 565 -0.12 42.72 2.76
N THR A 566 -0.23 43.08 4.03
CA THR A 566 -0.36 42.15 5.17
C THR A 566 -1.74 42.24 5.80
N PRO A 567 -2.18 41.22 6.56
CA PRO A 567 -3.45 41.27 7.27
C PRO A 567 -3.60 42.47 8.21
N THR A 568 -2.54 42.79 8.94
CA THR A 568 -2.40 43.97 9.79
C THR A 568 -0.95 44.45 9.79
N PRO A 569 -0.64 45.68 10.26
CA PRO A 569 0.74 46.19 10.29
C PRO A 569 1.72 45.35 11.13
N SER A 570 1.23 44.52 12.06
CA SER A 570 2.06 43.63 12.89
C SER A 570 2.15 42.20 12.34
N GLU A 571 1.40 41.88 11.29
CA GLU A 571 1.33 40.55 10.71
C GLU A 571 2.24 40.41 9.48
N ARG A 572 2.74 39.20 9.27
CA ARG A 572 3.42 38.76 8.05
C ARG A 572 2.75 37.50 7.53
N VAL A 573 2.59 37.39 6.23
CA VAL A 573 2.15 36.17 5.56
C VAL A 573 3.33 35.19 5.58
N VAL A 574 3.15 34.00 6.14
CA VAL A 574 4.24 32.99 6.28
C VAL A 574 3.95 31.68 5.58
N ALA A 575 2.68 31.36 5.33
CA ALA A 575 2.26 30.18 4.59
C ALA A 575 0.92 30.43 3.91
N THR A 576 0.66 29.65 2.87
CA THR A 576 -0.64 29.57 2.22
C THR A 576 -1.45 28.46 2.87
N VAL A 577 -2.77 28.65 2.93
CA VAL A 577 -3.70 27.53 3.06
C VAL A 577 -4.15 27.12 1.66
N GLY A 578 -4.55 28.07 0.81
CA GLY A 578 -4.87 27.80 -0.60
C GLY A 578 -5.35 29.03 -1.35
N VAL A 579 -5.52 28.88 -2.66
CA VAL A 579 -6.06 29.89 -3.58
C VAL A 579 -7.18 29.22 -4.36
N GLU A 580 -8.40 29.77 -4.26
CA GLU A 580 -9.59 29.17 -4.86
C GLU A 580 -10.34 30.15 -5.75
N VAL A 581 -10.86 29.66 -6.88
CA VAL A 581 -11.70 30.47 -7.78
C VAL A 581 -13.14 30.48 -7.26
N VAL A 582 -13.58 31.64 -6.77
CA VAL A 582 -14.93 31.86 -6.22
C VAL A 582 -15.64 32.98 -7.00
N ALA A 583 -16.88 32.75 -7.40
CA ALA A 583 -17.64 33.69 -8.25
C ALA A 583 -16.81 34.26 -9.43
N GLN A 584 -16.50 35.57 -9.43
CA GLN A 584 -15.70 36.26 -10.46
C GLN A 584 -14.29 36.64 -9.98
N GLY A 585 -13.80 36.04 -8.90
CA GLY A 585 -12.52 36.38 -8.27
C GLY A 585 -11.84 35.19 -7.62
N LEU A 586 -10.84 35.51 -6.79
CA LEU A 586 -10.06 34.56 -6.02
C LEU A 586 -10.27 34.84 -4.54
N ASP A 587 -10.47 33.77 -3.78
CA ASP A 587 -10.22 33.80 -2.35
C ASP A 587 -8.84 33.22 -2.09
N ILE A 588 -8.01 34.01 -1.40
CA ILE A 588 -6.66 33.65 -1.02
C ILE A 588 -6.65 33.51 0.50
N VAL A 589 -6.38 32.31 0.98
CA VAL A 589 -6.38 31.98 2.41
C VAL A 589 -4.96 31.71 2.86
N VAL A 590 -4.53 32.38 3.93
CA VAL A 590 -3.13 32.39 4.38
C VAL A 590 -3.03 32.26 5.89
N ALA A 591 -1.87 31.82 6.37
CA ALA A 591 -1.50 31.88 7.78
C ALA A 591 -0.58 33.09 8.06
N GLY A 592 -0.91 33.84 9.11
CA GLY A 592 -0.17 35.01 9.57
C GLY A 592 0.82 34.71 10.71
N SER A 593 1.84 35.56 10.87
CA SER A 593 2.80 35.57 11.98
C SER A 593 2.94 37.00 12.53
N PRO A 594 2.96 37.21 13.87
CA PRO A 594 3.16 36.19 14.90
C PRO A 594 1.89 35.52 15.42
N SER A 595 0.68 35.96 15.02
CA SER A 595 -0.54 35.44 15.63
C SER A 595 -0.82 33.97 15.32
N GLY A 596 -0.30 33.44 14.21
CA GLY A 596 -0.61 32.09 13.75
C GLY A 596 -2.05 31.95 13.26
N GLN A 597 -2.77 33.05 13.05
CA GLN A 597 -4.17 33.05 12.62
C GLN A 597 -4.29 32.79 11.12
N VAL A 598 -5.42 32.21 10.72
CA VAL A 598 -5.85 32.16 9.33
C VAL A 598 -6.55 33.45 8.95
N TRP A 599 -6.23 33.94 7.77
CA TRP A 599 -6.84 35.12 7.16
C TRP A 599 -7.27 34.78 5.74
N SER A 600 -8.38 35.34 5.29
CA SER A 600 -8.73 35.34 3.86
C SER A 600 -8.70 36.76 3.29
N ARG A 601 -8.41 36.85 2.00
CA ARG A 601 -8.57 38.07 1.22
C ARG A 601 -9.10 37.75 -0.16
N ARG A 602 -10.13 38.50 -0.56
CA ARG A 602 -10.72 38.41 -1.89
C ARG A 602 -10.01 39.33 -2.86
N TRP A 603 -9.75 38.85 -4.07
CA TRP A 603 -9.20 39.65 -5.16
C TRP A 603 -9.90 39.36 -6.48
N SER A 604 -10.17 40.41 -7.26
CA SER A 604 -10.53 40.34 -8.67
C SER A 604 -9.74 41.40 -9.46
N PRO A 605 -9.70 41.31 -10.80
CA PRO A 605 -9.08 42.36 -11.61
C PRO A 605 -9.64 43.77 -11.39
N GLN A 606 -10.90 43.88 -10.94
CA GLN A 606 -11.62 45.14 -10.76
C GLN A 606 -11.62 45.65 -9.32
N ALA A 607 -11.48 44.77 -8.33
CA ALA A 607 -11.62 45.12 -6.92
C ALA A 607 -10.77 44.24 -6.02
N THR A 608 -10.40 44.76 -4.86
CA THR A 608 -9.70 44.00 -3.82
C THR A 608 -10.45 44.17 -2.51
N GLY A 609 -10.76 43.06 -1.87
CA GLY A 609 -11.45 43.03 -0.57
C GLY A 609 -10.52 43.34 0.60
N ALA A 610 -11.14 43.62 1.76
CA ALA A 610 -10.43 43.69 3.02
C ALA A 610 -9.96 42.31 3.49
N TRP A 611 -8.98 42.28 4.39
CA TRP A 611 -8.60 41.07 5.10
C TRP A 611 -9.67 40.66 6.11
N ILE A 612 -9.99 39.36 6.14
CA ILE A 612 -10.97 38.78 7.06
C ILE A 612 -10.24 37.79 7.98
N PRO A 613 -10.23 38.01 9.31
CA PRO A 613 -9.67 37.06 10.27
C PRO A 613 -10.61 35.87 10.47
N HIS A 614 -10.05 34.67 10.46
CA HIS A 614 -10.74 33.42 10.82
C HIS A 614 -10.26 32.83 12.15
N GLY A 615 -9.26 33.45 12.78
CA GLY A 615 -8.69 32.95 14.03
C GLY A 615 -7.93 31.64 13.84
N ARG A 616 -8.02 30.75 14.83
CA ARG A 616 -7.35 29.44 14.84
C ARG A 616 -8.30 28.36 15.37
N PRO A 617 -8.19 27.11 14.90
CA PRO A 617 -8.97 26.02 15.48
C PRO A 617 -8.59 25.83 16.96
N LEU A 618 -9.60 25.87 17.84
CA LEU A 618 -9.44 25.76 19.31
C LEU A 618 -8.39 26.72 19.92
N ASP A 619 -8.12 27.85 19.26
CA ASP A 619 -7.02 28.76 19.62
C ASP A 619 -5.62 28.12 19.66
N ALA A 620 -5.47 26.94 19.04
CA ALA A 620 -4.21 26.20 18.95
C ALA A 620 -3.36 26.64 17.75
N ARG A 621 -2.09 26.25 17.75
CA ARG A 621 -1.21 26.49 16.58
C ARG A 621 -1.65 25.63 15.39
N ILE A 622 -1.47 26.16 14.19
CA ILE A 622 -1.63 25.40 12.95
C ILE A 622 -0.32 24.66 12.69
N ARG A 623 -0.41 23.36 12.43
CA ARG A 623 0.74 22.51 12.15
C ARG A 623 1.07 22.47 10.67
N ALA A 624 0.04 22.37 9.82
CA ALA A 624 0.19 22.33 8.37
C ALA A 624 -1.07 22.87 7.68
N ALA A 625 -0.88 23.37 6.45
CA ALA A 625 -1.97 23.66 5.54
C ALA A 625 -2.35 22.40 4.76
N VAL A 626 -3.65 22.22 4.50
CA VAL A 626 -4.17 21.13 3.66
C VAL A 626 -4.54 21.67 2.29
N GLY A 627 -5.32 22.76 2.24
CA GLY A 627 -5.74 23.33 0.98
C GLY A 627 -7.06 24.10 1.07
N THR A 628 -7.53 24.54 -0.10
CA THR A 628 -8.87 25.13 -0.29
C THR A 628 -9.64 24.37 -1.36
N ALA A 629 -10.96 24.50 -1.34
CA ALA A 629 -11.84 24.03 -2.41
C ALA A 629 -13.10 24.91 -2.40
N ARG A 630 -13.79 25.00 -3.54
CA ARG A 630 -15.07 25.72 -3.61
C ARG A 630 -16.06 25.16 -2.58
N ASP A 631 -16.78 26.04 -1.89
CA ASP A 631 -17.85 25.63 -0.99
C ASP A 631 -19.11 25.27 -1.83
N PRO A 632 -19.58 24.01 -1.81
CA PRO A 632 -20.79 23.63 -2.54
C PRO A 632 -22.05 24.32 -2.02
N ALA A 633 -22.07 24.74 -0.75
CA ALA A 633 -23.20 25.42 -0.13
C ALA A 633 -23.20 26.94 -0.43
N ASP A 634 -22.04 27.53 -0.67
CA ASP A 634 -21.89 28.93 -1.08
C ASP A 634 -20.81 29.10 -2.16
N PRO A 635 -21.20 29.10 -3.45
CA PRO A 635 -20.28 29.28 -4.58
C PRO A 635 -19.53 30.61 -4.59
N ALA A 636 -19.94 31.58 -3.77
CA ALA A 636 -19.23 32.84 -3.58
C ALA A 636 -18.13 32.74 -2.50
N SER A 637 -17.86 31.56 -1.95
CA SER A 637 -16.85 31.31 -0.92
C SER A 637 -16.08 30.02 -1.18
N CYS A 638 -15.03 29.79 -0.39
CA CYS A 638 -14.28 28.55 -0.38
C CYS A 638 -14.17 28.00 1.04
N LEU A 639 -14.07 26.69 1.12
CA LEU A 639 -13.66 25.99 2.32
C LEU A 639 -12.14 25.97 2.40
N ALA A 640 -11.60 26.07 3.61
CA ALA A 640 -10.18 26.08 3.89
C ALA A 640 -9.86 25.09 5.01
N TRP A 641 -8.99 24.11 4.72
CA TRP A 641 -8.59 23.06 5.66
C TRP A 641 -7.16 23.25 6.16
N VAL A 642 -6.97 22.97 7.44
CA VAL A 642 -5.67 22.95 8.11
C VAL A 642 -5.56 21.74 9.04
N ILE A 643 -4.34 21.35 9.36
CA ILE A 643 -4.06 20.40 10.44
C ILE A 643 -3.73 21.21 11.70
N GLY A 644 -4.51 21.00 12.75
CA GLY A 644 -4.30 21.62 14.06
C GLY A 644 -3.12 21.01 14.82
N ASN A 645 -2.70 21.64 15.92
CA ASN A 645 -1.65 21.09 16.79
C ASN A 645 -2.08 19.79 17.50
N ASP A 646 -3.39 19.54 17.57
CA ASP A 646 -4.01 18.29 17.98
C ASP A 646 -3.93 17.18 16.91
N GLN A 647 -3.30 17.47 15.76
CA GLN A 647 -3.13 16.54 14.64
C GLN A 647 -4.47 16.09 14.05
N GLN A 648 -5.48 16.96 14.15
CA GLN A 648 -6.80 16.78 13.57
C GLN A 648 -7.01 17.76 12.41
N ILE A 649 -7.92 17.43 11.50
CA ILE A 649 -8.30 18.25 10.36
C ILE A 649 -9.38 19.23 10.80
N TRP A 650 -9.15 20.50 10.53
CA TRP A 650 -10.07 21.59 10.83
C TRP A 650 -10.43 22.35 9.57
N VAL A 651 -11.70 22.71 9.43
CA VAL A 651 -12.22 23.48 8.30
C VAL A 651 -12.88 24.78 8.76
N THR A 652 -12.75 25.82 7.94
CA THR A 652 -13.53 27.05 8.02
C THR A 652 -13.96 27.50 6.62
N SER A 653 -14.93 28.41 6.51
CA SER A 653 -15.35 29.02 5.24
C SER A 653 -14.77 30.43 5.11
N SER A 654 -14.37 30.81 3.90
CA SER A 654 -13.93 32.17 3.59
C SER A 654 -15.04 33.23 3.75
N ALA A 655 -16.31 32.82 3.75
CA ALA A 655 -17.46 33.65 4.12
C ALA A 655 -17.49 34.02 5.61
N GLY A 656 -16.65 33.36 6.43
CA GLY A 656 -16.62 33.49 7.89
C GLY A 656 -17.41 32.37 8.58
N GLY A 657 -17.19 32.24 9.88
CA GLY A 657 -17.81 31.20 10.70
C GLY A 657 -16.82 30.57 11.69
N PRO A 658 -17.31 29.70 12.60
CA PRO A 658 -16.45 28.98 13.50
C PRO A 658 -15.69 27.85 12.77
N TRP A 659 -14.52 27.50 13.30
CA TRP A 659 -13.82 26.28 12.93
C TRP A 659 -14.65 25.05 13.28
N SER A 660 -14.72 24.10 12.36
CA SER A 660 -15.34 22.79 12.57
C SER A 660 -14.30 21.70 12.39
N ARG A 661 -14.36 20.66 13.22
CA ARG A 661 -13.55 19.45 13.06
C ARG A 661 -14.04 18.69 11.82
N TRP A 662 -13.11 18.23 10.98
CA TRP A 662 -13.33 17.60 9.68
C TRP A 662 -12.59 16.27 9.56
N ASP A 663 -12.60 15.51 10.64
CA ASP A 663 -12.25 14.10 10.72
C ASP A 663 -13.33 13.45 11.63
N PRO A 664 -13.49 12.10 11.62
CA PRO A 664 -14.56 11.46 12.38
C PRO A 664 -14.44 11.75 13.88
N VAL A 665 -15.46 11.40 14.67
CA VAL A 665 -15.45 11.66 16.12
C VAL A 665 -14.46 10.74 16.87
N PHE A 666 -14.08 9.61 16.25
CA PHE A 666 -13.17 8.60 16.80
C PHE A 666 -11.94 8.30 15.93
N PRO A 667 -11.21 9.26 15.33
CA PRO A 667 -9.96 8.96 14.67
C PRO A 667 -8.96 8.70 15.80
N VAL A 668 -8.60 7.43 15.97
CA VAL A 668 -7.46 7.06 16.81
C VAL A 668 -6.15 7.55 16.22
N ASP A 669 -6.16 7.89 14.92
CA ASP A 669 -4.96 8.21 14.17
C ASP A 669 -4.72 9.71 14.04
N ALA A 670 -3.45 10.08 14.21
CA ALA A 670 -3.00 11.45 14.10
C ALA A 670 -2.70 11.81 12.65
N VAL A 671 -3.28 12.90 12.14
CA VAL A 671 -3.03 13.38 10.79
C VAL A 671 -1.69 14.09 10.71
N THR A 672 -0.85 13.65 9.78
CA THR A 672 0.52 14.15 9.59
C THR A 672 0.65 15.09 8.41
N ALA A 673 -0.11 14.85 7.34
CA ALA A 673 -0.14 15.66 6.13
C ALA A 673 -1.47 15.49 5.37
N GLY A 674 -1.75 16.37 4.42
CA GLY A 674 -2.87 16.19 3.52
C GLY A 674 -2.94 17.23 2.41
N LYS A 675 -3.84 16.99 1.44
CA LYS A 675 -4.18 17.90 0.35
C LYS A 675 -5.69 17.96 0.19
N SER A 676 -6.24 19.16 -0.05
CA SER A 676 -7.62 19.25 -0.50
C SER A 676 -7.73 18.85 -1.96
N ALA A 677 -8.86 18.28 -2.33
CA ALA A 677 -9.23 18.02 -3.71
C ALA A 677 -10.75 18.18 -3.89
N PHE A 678 -11.19 18.18 -5.13
CA PHE A 678 -12.59 18.08 -5.48
C PHE A 678 -12.77 16.79 -6.28
N VAL A 679 -13.50 15.82 -5.73
CA VAL A 679 -13.59 14.45 -6.25
C VAL A 679 -15.03 14.03 -6.53
N MET A 680 -15.19 13.05 -7.41
CA MET A 680 -16.48 12.55 -7.91
C MET A 680 -17.37 13.67 -8.47
N ASP A 681 -16.74 14.74 -9.00
CA ASP A 681 -17.37 15.94 -9.56
C ASP A 681 -18.35 16.68 -8.64
N ALA A 682 -18.35 16.37 -7.33
CA ALA A 682 -19.35 16.87 -6.39
C ALA A 682 -18.79 17.21 -5.00
N PHE A 683 -17.72 16.53 -4.54
CA PHE A 683 -17.32 16.63 -3.14
C PHE A 683 -16.00 17.38 -2.94
N PRO A 684 -15.99 18.41 -2.10
CA PRO A 684 -14.75 18.81 -1.46
C PRO A 684 -14.28 17.67 -0.56
N CYS A 685 -13.05 17.23 -0.72
CA CYS A 685 -12.46 16.20 0.11
C CYS A 685 -11.08 16.61 0.60
N VAL A 686 -10.63 15.93 1.66
CA VAL A 686 -9.24 15.95 2.08
C VAL A 686 -8.66 14.56 1.88
N VAL A 687 -7.56 14.48 1.14
CA VAL A 687 -6.72 13.28 1.10
C VAL A 687 -5.65 13.44 2.16
N ALA A 688 -5.67 12.57 3.17
CA ALA A 688 -4.90 12.71 4.40
C ALA A 688 -3.96 11.52 4.61
N LEU A 689 -2.78 11.81 5.19
CA LEU A 689 -1.89 10.79 5.74
C LEU A 689 -2.02 10.78 7.25
N ASP A 690 -2.12 9.58 7.81
CA ASP A 690 -2.09 9.38 9.25
C ASP A 690 -0.66 9.21 9.80
N ASN A 691 -0.54 8.80 11.05
CA ASN A 691 0.72 8.50 11.75
C ASN A 691 1.19 7.03 11.54
N GLY A 692 0.31 6.18 11.00
CA GLY A 692 0.56 4.81 10.52
C GLY A 692 1.00 4.77 9.05
N PRO A 693 1.60 5.84 8.53
CA PRO A 693 1.69 6.20 7.09
C PRO A 693 0.63 5.67 6.10
N ARG A 694 -0.66 5.63 6.47
CA ARG A 694 -1.77 5.21 5.59
C ARG A 694 -2.49 6.41 5.01
N LEU A 695 -3.00 6.21 3.80
CA LEU A 695 -3.79 7.18 3.06
C LEU A 695 -5.27 7.03 3.41
N HIS A 696 -5.92 8.16 3.60
CA HIS A 696 -7.36 8.25 3.84
C HIS A 696 -7.96 9.32 2.95
N VAL A 697 -9.22 9.12 2.55
CA VAL A 697 -10.02 10.15 1.90
C VAL A 697 -11.17 10.53 2.81
N VAL A 698 -11.27 11.83 3.09
CA VAL A 698 -12.25 12.41 4.00
C VAL A 698 -13.24 13.24 3.19
N THR A 699 -14.49 12.80 3.17
CA THR A 699 -15.60 13.46 2.47
C THR A 699 -16.73 13.79 3.44
N PRO A 700 -17.65 14.71 3.10
CA PRO A 700 -18.94 14.78 3.78
C PRO A 700 -19.64 13.41 3.79
N GLU A 701 -20.32 13.07 4.88
CA GLU A 701 -21.35 12.03 4.88
C GLU A 701 -22.56 12.53 4.08
N LEU A 702 -23.17 11.60 3.35
CA LEU A 702 -24.28 11.82 2.44
C LEU A 702 -25.64 11.60 3.10
#